data_AF-A0A7S4QGX4-F1
#
_entry.id   AF-A0A7S4QGX4-F1
#
_cell.length_a   1.000
_cell.length_b   1.000
_cell.length_c   1.000
_cell.angle_alpha   90.00
_cell.angle_beta   90.00
_cell.angle_gamma   90.00
#
_symmetry.space_group_name_H-M   'P 1'
#
loop_
_entity.id
_entity.type
_entity.pdbx_description
1 polymer ?
#
loop_
_entity_poly.entity_id
_entity_poly.type
_entity_poly.pdbx_seq_one_letter_code
_entity_poly.pdbx_strand_id
1 'polypeptide(L)'
;MVIICEGGVPLILGGNDGGIFLPLCGDSEANWPRWVKIIIYMIGLLWCFDGVGLIADKFMGAIEKITSQKRRVKRGDKEVTVKVWNATVANLTLMALGSSAPEILLSLIELTITEKWNSGQLGPSTIVGSAAFNLFVITAVCVSALPDGEVRKIKDLSVFMVTAFFSLFAYLWLLVILVLITPDVVTVAEGVITFLFAPLLVILAYLADKGYFQRICSKLGYSRLVLSENTTPEEYTKMVGQLRAKYGRMPSDQHDRDALVYYEFSPPISRAAHRVQATRAMSGGTQVMASMERFLRGKAVSARMKSEAKTGAGSCADALVSFVSSHYAVTEEEKKVKVSVKIQRFGGHQEPVSVKYKSRDGTANKNEDYEEVNGFLTFEPGQDDVQSFEVQITQDSKAEPTEEFYVDLKIAQVSAENAHIGAQKTATIVVLDSDGAGELKFESEEVRIAESEEKVLCPVVVKRGRGATGKVTCKYRTEDGSAKAGKDYTETSGTLEFAEGSQSARFNVEILPKGKYESTESFRIILEEATGGAFFATDTDGGKECNIMTVVIEADNKRHHTHWESFMMKFNFDELEIGSANWKDQFKEAIYVAGSREEQAASSWTDMVLHVISLPWKLIFACVPPTDYVGGWFCFIVSLVMIGLLTAVIGDMANLLGCAMDMKAPICAVTIVALGTSLPDTFASQTAAQQDTTADNSIGNVTGSNSVNVFLGLGLPWMIGAIYWAVEGAKPGSEWYERYPELVQRYPQGGFIVKSDGLGLSVGVFSGCCVLCLGILALRRQVYGAELGGPTSAKWATAFVFVLFWVVYVSISIVFSPN
;
A
#
# COMPACT_ATOMS: atom_id res chain seq x y z
N MET A 1 10.23 -50.12 -26.79
CA MET A 1 11.26 -49.11 -27.11
C MET A 1 11.45 -48.33 -25.82
N VAL A 2 12.62 -48.50 -25.21
CA VAL A 2 12.91 -48.24 -23.79
C VAL A 2 13.17 -46.74 -23.59
N ILE A 3 12.50 -46.12 -22.62
CA ILE A 3 12.98 -44.87 -22.02
C ILE A 3 13.95 -45.32 -20.93
N ILE A 4 15.25 -45.30 -21.24
CA ILE A 4 16.32 -45.53 -20.28
C ILE A 4 16.59 -44.17 -19.63
N CYS A 5 16.33 -44.06 -18.33
CA CYS A 5 17.06 -43.13 -17.47
C CYS A 5 18.02 -44.00 -16.65
N GLU A 6 19.30 -43.62 -16.57
CA GLU A 6 20.34 -44.41 -15.89
C GLU A 6 19.93 -44.75 -14.45
N GLY A 7 19.97 -46.05 -14.11
CA GLY A 7 19.64 -46.55 -12.77
C GLY A 7 18.78 -47.81 -12.71
N GLY A 8 18.24 -48.30 -13.84
CA GLY A 8 17.71 -49.67 -13.90
C GLY A 8 16.40 -49.94 -13.16
N VAL A 9 15.50 -48.95 -13.01
CA VAL A 9 14.11 -49.20 -12.60
C VAL A 9 13.17 -48.73 -13.72
N PRO A 10 12.31 -49.62 -14.25
CA PRO A 10 11.41 -49.28 -15.35
C PRO A 10 10.29 -48.36 -14.86
N LEU A 11 10.30 -47.10 -15.30
CA LEU A 11 9.08 -46.29 -15.27
C LEU A 11 8.13 -46.84 -16.33
N ILE A 12 7.02 -47.38 -15.82
CA ILE A 12 5.83 -47.88 -16.52
C ILE A 12 5.92 -49.37 -16.91
N LEU A 13 5.64 -50.23 -15.92
CA LEU A 13 4.75 -51.41 -16.04
C LEU A 13 4.42 -51.92 -14.62
N GLY A 14 3.26 -51.51 -14.08
CA GLY A 14 2.54 -52.19 -13.00
C GLY A 14 3.22 -52.28 -11.61
N GLY A 15 2.89 -51.34 -10.72
CA GLY A 15 3.05 -51.49 -9.26
C GLY A 15 3.71 -50.28 -8.58
N ASN A 16 2.92 -49.49 -7.84
CA ASN A 16 3.30 -48.61 -6.71
C ASN A 16 4.44 -47.57 -6.81
N ASP A 17 5.09 -47.32 -7.94
CA ASP A 17 6.18 -46.33 -8.05
C ASP A 17 5.93 -45.23 -9.13
N GLY A 18 4.68 -44.78 -9.26
CA GLY A 18 4.33 -43.54 -9.99
C GLY A 18 4.45 -42.31 -9.09
N GLY A 19 4.51 -41.11 -9.67
CA GLY A 19 4.37 -39.86 -8.91
C GLY A 19 3.08 -39.83 -8.08
N ILE A 20 2.99 -38.94 -7.11
CA ILE A 20 1.85 -38.87 -6.18
C ILE A 20 0.53 -38.66 -6.93
N PHE A 21 0.54 -37.83 -7.98
CA PHE A 21 -0.63 -37.46 -8.79
C PHE A 21 -0.42 -37.67 -10.30
N LEU A 22 0.82 -37.66 -10.80
CA LEU A 22 1.14 -37.78 -12.23
C LEU A 22 1.94 -39.06 -12.54
N PRO A 23 1.82 -39.65 -13.75
CA PRO A 23 1.12 -39.15 -14.96
C PRO A 23 -0.42 -39.30 -14.94
N LEU A 24 -1.15 -38.34 -15.51
CA LEU A 24 -2.64 -38.35 -15.55
C LEU A 24 -3.19 -39.35 -16.56
N CYS A 25 -2.45 -39.62 -17.64
CA CYS A 25 -2.92 -40.48 -18.73
C CYS A 25 -2.25 -41.87 -18.73
N GLY A 26 -1.56 -42.23 -17.65
CA GLY A 26 -0.93 -43.54 -17.46
C GLY A 26 -0.05 -43.96 -18.64
N ASP A 27 -0.22 -45.20 -19.12
CA ASP A 27 0.57 -45.79 -20.21
C ASP A 27 0.48 -45.02 -21.54
N SER A 28 -0.58 -44.25 -21.76
CA SER A 28 -0.73 -43.47 -23.01
C SER A 28 0.21 -42.27 -23.06
N GLU A 29 0.54 -41.70 -21.90
CA GLU A 29 1.51 -40.62 -21.75
C GLU A 29 2.94 -41.10 -22.04
N ALA A 30 3.24 -42.38 -21.72
CA ALA A 30 4.50 -43.02 -22.04
C ALA A 30 4.85 -42.94 -23.54
N ASN A 31 3.83 -43.02 -24.39
CA ASN A 31 3.97 -43.12 -25.84
C ASN A 31 4.06 -41.77 -26.55
N TRP A 32 3.94 -40.65 -25.84
CA TRP A 32 4.05 -39.33 -26.46
C TRP A 32 5.47 -39.03 -26.97
N PRO A 33 5.61 -38.27 -28.08
CA PRO A 33 6.92 -37.81 -28.53
C PRO A 33 7.65 -37.02 -27.44
N ARG A 34 8.97 -37.25 -27.29
CA ARG A 34 9.80 -36.62 -26.24
C ARG A 34 9.64 -35.10 -26.18
N TRP A 35 9.63 -34.43 -27.33
CA TRP A 35 9.48 -32.96 -27.39
C TRP A 35 8.09 -32.48 -26.92
N VAL A 36 7.03 -33.27 -27.15
CA VAL A 36 5.67 -32.96 -26.67
C VAL A 36 5.63 -33.02 -25.15
N LYS A 37 6.21 -34.08 -24.56
CA LYS A 37 6.32 -34.22 -23.10
C LYS A 37 7.04 -33.03 -22.47
N ILE A 38 8.19 -32.65 -23.02
CA ILE A 38 8.97 -31.50 -22.52
C ILE A 38 8.12 -30.23 -22.55
N ILE A 39 7.45 -29.92 -23.68
CA ILE A 39 6.63 -28.71 -23.78
C ILE A 39 5.46 -28.73 -22.80
N ILE A 40 4.72 -29.85 -22.70
CA ILE A 40 3.56 -29.96 -21.82
C ILE A 40 3.98 -29.86 -20.34
N TYR A 41 5.01 -30.60 -19.93
CA TYR A 41 5.49 -30.53 -18.56
C TYR A 41 6.09 -29.17 -18.22
N MET A 42 6.81 -28.52 -19.13
CA MET A 42 7.29 -27.15 -18.94
C MET A 42 6.14 -26.16 -18.77
N ILE A 43 5.13 -26.20 -19.64
CA ILE A 43 3.96 -25.31 -19.56
C ILE A 43 3.19 -25.56 -18.26
N GLY A 44 2.94 -26.82 -17.92
CA GLY A 44 2.21 -27.16 -16.70
C GLY A 44 3.00 -26.79 -15.43
N LEU A 45 4.32 -26.91 -15.45
CA LEU A 45 5.17 -26.51 -14.33
C LEU A 45 5.23 -24.98 -14.17
N LEU A 46 5.31 -24.22 -15.27
CA LEU A 46 5.13 -22.75 -15.24
C LEU A 46 3.75 -22.35 -14.72
N TRP A 47 2.70 -23.07 -15.12
CA TRP A 47 1.34 -22.85 -14.65
C TRP A 47 1.19 -23.18 -13.16
N CYS A 48 1.85 -24.23 -12.66
CA CYS A 48 1.90 -24.54 -11.23
C CYS A 48 2.67 -23.48 -10.43
N PHE A 49 3.72 -22.87 -10.98
CA PHE A 49 4.44 -21.77 -10.31
C PHE A 49 3.58 -20.51 -10.17
N ASP A 50 2.76 -20.18 -11.16
CA ASP A 50 1.73 -19.13 -11.02
C ASP A 50 0.77 -19.47 -9.86
N GLY A 51 0.32 -20.73 -9.80
CA GLY A 51 -0.46 -21.25 -8.68
C GLY A 51 0.25 -21.08 -7.32
N VAL A 52 1.54 -21.40 -7.23
CA VAL A 52 2.34 -21.26 -5.98
C VAL A 52 2.41 -19.80 -5.55
N GLY A 53 2.59 -18.87 -6.49
CA GLY A 53 2.52 -17.44 -6.21
C GLY A 53 1.19 -17.04 -5.57
N LEU A 54 0.07 -17.42 -6.20
CA LEU A 54 -1.28 -17.06 -5.75
C LEU A 54 -1.65 -17.63 -4.38
N ILE A 55 -1.32 -18.90 -4.11
CA ILE A 55 -1.62 -19.48 -2.79
C ILE A 55 -0.66 -18.96 -1.71
N ALA A 56 0.59 -18.68 -2.06
CA ALA A 56 1.55 -18.06 -1.14
C ALA A 56 1.09 -16.65 -0.73
N ASP A 57 0.39 -15.91 -1.60
CA ASP A 57 -0.23 -14.63 -1.21
C ASP A 57 -1.30 -14.80 -0.14
N LYS A 58 -2.21 -15.77 -0.29
CA LYS A 58 -3.23 -16.06 0.73
C LYS A 58 -2.57 -16.46 2.05
N PHE A 59 -1.53 -17.28 1.97
CA PHE A 59 -0.72 -17.67 3.13
C PHE A 59 -0.05 -16.46 3.80
N MET A 60 0.52 -15.55 3.01
CA MET A 60 1.14 -14.32 3.51
C MET A 60 0.13 -13.34 4.12
N GLY A 61 -1.07 -13.20 3.53
CA GLY A 61 -2.16 -12.43 4.12
C GLY A 61 -2.58 -12.98 5.48
N ALA A 62 -2.63 -14.31 5.63
CA ALA A 62 -2.87 -14.95 6.92
C ALA A 62 -1.76 -14.68 7.95
N ILE A 63 -0.48 -14.79 7.54
CA ILE A 63 0.67 -14.45 8.39
C ILE A 63 0.62 -12.99 8.82
N GLU A 64 0.27 -12.08 7.93
CA GLU A 64 0.14 -10.66 8.24
C GLU A 64 -0.95 -10.44 9.29
N LYS A 65 -2.14 -11.04 9.13
CA LYS A 65 -3.20 -10.95 10.13
C LYS A 65 -2.76 -11.50 11.50
N ILE A 66 -2.01 -12.60 11.52
CA ILE A 66 -1.48 -13.20 12.77
C ILE A 66 -0.45 -12.26 13.42
N THR A 67 0.45 -11.67 12.63
CA THR A 67 1.56 -10.85 13.14
C THR A 67 1.17 -9.41 13.44
N SER A 68 0.06 -8.93 12.86
CA SER A 68 -0.50 -7.59 13.11
C SER A 68 -1.32 -7.50 14.39
N GLN A 69 -1.60 -8.64 15.06
CA GLN A 69 -2.35 -8.68 16.32
C GLN A 69 -1.75 -7.73 17.37
N LYS A 70 -2.62 -6.95 18.01
CA LYS A 70 -2.25 -5.94 19.03
C LYS A 70 -2.81 -6.33 20.39
N ARG A 71 -2.05 -6.02 21.44
CA ARG A 71 -2.46 -6.19 22.84
C ARG A 71 -2.26 -4.87 23.60
N ARG A 72 -3.25 -4.51 24.41
CA ARG A 72 -3.12 -3.37 25.34
C ARG A 72 -2.33 -3.82 26.57
N VAL A 73 -1.24 -3.10 26.87
CA VAL A 73 -0.39 -3.38 28.02
C VAL A 73 -0.24 -2.10 28.84
N LYS A 74 -0.40 -2.22 30.16
CA LYS A 74 -0.21 -1.11 31.10
C LYS A 74 1.28 -0.95 31.37
N ARG A 75 1.85 0.22 31.04
CA ARG A 75 3.27 0.54 31.30
C ARG A 75 3.33 1.81 32.14
N GLY A 76 3.33 1.62 33.46
CA GLY A 76 3.12 2.72 34.43
C GLY A 76 1.66 3.20 34.41
N ASP A 77 1.45 4.51 34.45
CA ASP A 77 0.11 5.14 34.40
C ASP A 77 -0.50 5.24 33.00
N LYS A 78 0.19 4.76 31.95
CA LYS A 78 -0.27 4.84 30.56
C LYS A 78 -0.61 3.47 30.01
N GLU A 79 -1.80 3.36 29.42
CA GLU A 79 -2.17 2.25 28.57
C GLU A 79 -1.60 2.47 27.17
N VAL A 80 -0.74 1.56 26.72
CA VAL A 80 -0.13 1.63 25.39
C VAL A 80 -0.51 0.37 24.63
N THR A 81 -1.01 0.57 23.41
CA THR A 81 -1.28 -0.53 22.48
C THR A 81 0.03 -0.95 21.83
N VAL A 82 0.44 -2.21 22.02
CA VAL A 82 1.66 -2.75 21.43
C VAL A 82 1.31 -3.95 20.56
N LYS A 83 2.06 -4.15 19.45
CA LYS A 83 1.96 -5.39 18.67
C LYS A 83 2.37 -6.58 19.54
N VAL A 84 1.64 -7.69 19.43
CA VAL A 84 1.96 -8.95 20.10
C VAL A 84 3.30 -9.48 19.60
N TRP A 85 3.52 -9.37 18.29
CA TRP A 85 4.75 -9.81 17.64
C TRP A 85 5.78 -8.69 17.54
N ASN A 86 7.03 -9.02 17.89
CA ASN A 86 8.18 -8.18 17.52
C ASN A 86 8.41 -8.28 16.01
N ALA A 87 8.72 -7.17 15.35
CA ALA A 87 8.88 -7.12 13.89
C ALA A 87 9.99 -8.05 13.38
N THR A 88 11.15 -8.07 14.03
CA THR A 88 12.27 -8.96 13.68
C THR A 88 11.89 -10.43 13.86
N VAL A 89 11.20 -10.76 14.96
CA VAL A 89 10.70 -12.13 15.21
C VAL A 89 9.68 -12.54 14.16
N ALA A 90 8.67 -11.72 13.88
CA ALA A 90 7.68 -11.97 12.83
C ALA A 90 8.33 -12.19 11.47
N ASN A 91 9.30 -11.35 11.10
CA ASN A 91 10.00 -11.42 9.82
C ASN A 91 10.82 -12.72 9.67
N LEU A 92 11.54 -13.12 10.72
CA LEU A 92 12.41 -14.31 10.68
C LEU A 92 11.69 -15.63 10.96
N THR A 93 10.50 -15.59 11.55
CA THR A 93 9.70 -16.81 11.81
C THR A 93 8.65 -16.98 10.72
N LEU A 94 7.49 -16.36 10.89
CA LEU A 94 6.33 -16.59 10.05
C LEU A 94 6.51 -16.04 8.64
N MET A 95 7.15 -14.87 8.45
CA MET A 95 7.32 -14.33 7.09
C MET A 95 8.41 -15.03 6.30
N ALA A 96 9.51 -15.45 6.94
CA ALA A 96 10.55 -16.26 6.29
C ALA A 96 10.03 -17.68 5.98
N LEU A 97 9.29 -18.29 6.90
CA LEU A 97 8.53 -19.53 6.66
C LEU A 97 7.57 -19.35 5.48
N GLY A 98 6.84 -18.23 5.46
CA GLY A 98 5.94 -17.80 4.40
C GLY A 98 6.51 -17.98 3.01
N SER A 99 7.73 -17.49 2.83
CA SER A 99 8.41 -17.52 1.54
C SER A 99 8.93 -18.89 1.15
N SER A 100 9.37 -19.65 2.15
CA SER A 100 10.09 -20.90 1.97
C SER A 100 9.19 -22.13 2.08
N ALA A 101 7.88 -21.94 2.30
CA ALA A 101 6.94 -23.03 2.52
C ALA A 101 6.91 -24.02 1.35
N PRO A 102 6.95 -23.61 0.06
CA PRO A 102 6.98 -24.55 -1.04
C PRO A 102 8.18 -25.50 -1.00
N GLU A 103 9.37 -24.98 -0.72
CA GLU A 103 10.63 -25.74 -0.68
C GLU A 103 10.68 -26.66 0.54
N ILE A 104 10.24 -26.18 1.70
CA ILE A 104 10.19 -26.96 2.94
C ILE A 104 9.20 -28.12 2.79
N LEU A 105 8.01 -27.85 2.24
CA LEU A 105 6.99 -28.86 2.02
C LEU A 105 7.42 -29.87 0.95
N LEU A 106 8.08 -29.43 -0.12
CA LEU A 106 8.65 -30.34 -1.11
C LEU A 106 9.63 -31.32 -0.45
N SER A 107 10.55 -30.85 0.39
CA SER A 107 11.50 -31.74 1.08
C SER A 107 10.83 -32.68 2.08
N LEU A 108 9.75 -32.25 2.76
CA LEU A 108 8.98 -33.11 3.67
C LEU A 108 8.18 -34.18 2.93
N ILE A 109 7.51 -33.79 1.83
CA ILE A 109 6.71 -34.69 1.01
C ILE A 109 7.61 -35.72 0.33
N GLU A 110 8.75 -35.30 -0.21
CA GLU A 110 9.71 -36.20 -0.81
C GLU A 110 10.21 -37.22 0.20
N LEU A 111 10.60 -36.79 1.41
CA LEU A 111 11.04 -37.70 2.47
C LEU A 111 9.94 -38.69 2.89
N THR A 112 8.71 -38.21 3.12
CA THR A 112 7.68 -39.00 3.81
C THR A 112 6.80 -39.83 2.86
N ILE A 113 6.54 -39.33 1.66
CA ILE A 113 5.60 -39.93 0.71
C ILE A 113 6.37 -40.57 -0.45
N THR A 114 7.20 -39.79 -1.14
CA THR A 114 7.85 -40.23 -2.40
C THR A 114 8.95 -41.25 -2.16
N GLU A 115 9.88 -40.94 -1.25
CA GLU A 115 11.10 -41.73 -1.00
C GLU A 115 10.97 -42.69 0.19
N LYS A 116 9.77 -42.80 0.79
CA LYS A 116 9.44 -43.75 1.87
C LYS A 116 10.50 -43.73 2.99
N TRP A 117 10.75 -42.54 3.55
CA TRP A 117 11.72 -42.25 4.63
C TRP A 117 13.19 -42.23 4.22
N ASN A 118 13.52 -42.31 2.93
CA ASN A 118 14.88 -42.13 2.42
C ASN A 118 15.15 -40.67 2.03
N SER A 119 16.42 -40.27 2.00
CA SER A 119 16.79 -38.93 1.54
C SER A 119 16.55 -38.82 0.04
N GLY A 120 15.58 -37.99 -0.34
CA GLY A 120 15.41 -37.55 -1.71
C GLY A 120 16.51 -36.59 -2.17
N GLN A 121 16.55 -36.35 -3.48
CA GLN A 121 17.54 -35.49 -4.13
C GLN A 121 16.95 -34.17 -4.61
N LEU A 122 15.64 -34.10 -4.87
CA LEU A 122 14.98 -32.95 -5.48
C LEU A 122 14.79 -31.83 -4.45
N GLY A 123 14.22 -32.13 -3.29
CA GLY A 123 13.94 -31.19 -2.20
C GLY A 123 15.19 -30.55 -1.63
N PRO A 124 16.20 -31.32 -1.18
CA PRO A 124 17.44 -30.74 -0.65
C PRO A 124 18.19 -29.87 -1.67
N SER A 125 18.22 -30.30 -2.94
CA SER A 125 18.85 -29.52 -4.01
C SER A 125 18.06 -28.26 -4.34
N THR A 126 16.71 -28.31 -4.25
CA THR A 126 15.84 -27.13 -4.44
C THR A 126 16.08 -26.10 -3.34
N ILE A 127 16.23 -26.54 -2.09
CA ILE A 127 16.52 -25.67 -0.94
C ILE A 127 17.86 -24.92 -1.11
N VAL A 128 18.92 -25.63 -1.51
CA VAL A 128 20.23 -24.99 -1.73
C VAL A 128 20.22 -24.10 -2.98
N GLY A 129 19.57 -24.55 -4.06
CA GLY A 129 19.42 -23.78 -5.28
C GLY A 129 18.64 -22.48 -5.08
N SER A 130 17.54 -22.52 -4.32
CA SER A 130 16.70 -21.35 -4.06
C SER A 130 17.46 -20.32 -3.22
N ALA A 131 18.28 -20.75 -2.27
CA ALA A 131 19.11 -19.84 -1.49
C ALA A 131 20.21 -19.15 -2.30
N ALA A 132 20.81 -19.84 -3.27
CA ALA A 132 21.74 -19.25 -4.23
C ALA A 132 21.03 -18.20 -5.10
N PHE A 133 19.86 -18.54 -5.63
CA PHE A 133 19.05 -17.62 -6.42
C PHE A 133 18.60 -16.40 -5.61
N ASN A 134 18.11 -16.62 -4.39
CA ASN A 134 17.68 -15.56 -3.47
C ASN A 134 18.83 -14.62 -3.12
N LEU A 135 20.01 -15.16 -2.77
CA LEU A 135 21.13 -14.29 -2.40
C LEU A 135 21.69 -13.51 -3.59
N PHE A 136 21.82 -14.14 -4.75
CA PHE A 136 22.53 -13.54 -5.89
C PHE A 136 21.59 -12.79 -6.82
N VAL A 137 20.56 -13.46 -7.34
CA VAL A 137 19.68 -12.90 -8.37
C VAL A 137 18.72 -11.89 -7.76
N ILE A 138 18.06 -12.20 -6.64
CA ILE A 138 17.14 -11.23 -6.02
C ILE A 138 17.90 -9.99 -5.56
N THR A 139 19.08 -10.13 -4.95
CA THR A 139 19.91 -8.98 -4.59
C THR A 139 20.33 -8.17 -5.82
N ALA A 140 20.66 -8.81 -6.95
CA ALA A 140 20.97 -8.12 -8.20
C ALA A 140 19.77 -7.31 -8.72
N VAL A 141 18.57 -7.88 -8.67
CA VAL A 141 17.31 -7.21 -9.02
C VAL A 141 17.08 -6.03 -8.08
N CYS A 142 17.21 -6.21 -6.76
CA CYS A 142 17.06 -5.13 -5.78
C CYS A 142 18.06 -3.99 -6.00
N VAL A 143 19.31 -4.27 -6.39
CA VAL A 143 20.32 -3.23 -6.66
C VAL A 143 19.98 -2.44 -7.92
N SER A 144 19.51 -3.11 -8.98
CA SER A 144 19.23 -2.51 -10.29
C SER A 144 17.86 -1.86 -10.40
N ALA A 145 16.89 -2.26 -9.58
CA ALA A 145 15.50 -1.79 -9.61
C ALA A 145 15.29 -0.34 -9.17
N LEU A 146 16.28 0.27 -8.50
CA LEU A 146 16.18 1.66 -8.07
C LEU A 146 16.37 2.64 -9.24
N PRO A 147 15.58 3.73 -9.30
CA PRO A 147 15.80 4.84 -10.23
C PRO A 147 17.20 5.45 -10.09
N ASP A 148 17.69 6.08 -11.16
CA ASP A 148 19.03 6.67 -11.17
C ASP A 148 19.19 7.75 -10.09
N GLY A 149 20.27 7.63 -9.31
CA GLY A 149 20.58 8.54 -8.20
C GLY A 149 19.89 8.21 -6.87
N GLU A 150 18.91 7.29 -6.86
CA GLU A 150 18.34 6.80 -5.61
C GLU A 150 19.24 5.72 -4.96
N VAL A 151 19.26 5.73 -3.63
CA VAL A 151 19.99 4.75 -2.81
C VAL A 151 19.11 4.25 -1.68
N ARG A 152 19.33 3.00 -1.25
CA ARG A 152 18.74 2.44 -0.01
C ARG A 152 19.83 1.80 0.83
N LYS A 153 19.77 2.08 2.14
CA LYS A 153 20.71 1.52 3.11
C LYS A 153 20.03 0.61 4.10
N ILE A 154 20.74 -0.41 4.57
CA ILE A 154 20.31 -1.26 5.69
C ILE A 154 20.42 -0.43 6.98
N LYS A 155 19.30 -0.26 7.69
CA LYS A 155 19.24 0.54 8.91
C LYS A 155 19.65 -0.28 10.12
N ASP A 156 19.11 -1.48 10.26
CA ASP A 156 19.29 -2.33 11.44
C ASP A 156 20.47 -3.29 11.24
N LEU A 157 21.67 -2.71 11.18
CA LEU A 157 22.92 -3.43 10.95
C LEU A 157 23.16 -4.59 11.95
N SER A 158 22.77 -4.44 13.22
CA SER A 158 22.96 -5.49 14.21
C SER A 158 22.17 -6.75 13.87
N VAL A 159 20.92 -6.59 13.45
CA VAL A 159 20.05 -7.69 13.02
C VAL A 159 20.59 -8.29 11.73
N PHE A 160 20.95 -7.44 10.76
CA PHE A 160 21.53 -7.90 9.49
C PHE A 160 22.82 -8.70 9.67
N MET A 161 23.72 -8.29 10.56
CA MET A 161 24.96 -9.05 10.81
C MET A 161 24.68 -10.43 11.40
N VAL A 162 23.68 -10.56 12.28
CA VAL A 162 23.26 -11.87 12.81
C VAL A 162 22.67 -12.73 11.69
N THR A 163 21.74 -12.20 10.89
CA THR A 163 21.11 -12.97 9.81
C THR A 163 22.10 -13.32 8.70
N ALA A 164 23.02 -12.43 8.35
CA ALA A 164 24.07 -12.69 7.37
C ALA A 164 25.06 -13.76 7.86
N PHE A 165 25.44 -13.73 9.15
CA PHE A 165 26.26 -14.79 9.74
C PHE A 165 25.57 -16.14 9.66
N PHE A 166 24.32 -16.23 10.13
CA PHE A 166 23.57 -17.49 10.09
C PHE A 166 23.27 -17.96 8.66
N SER A 167 23.09 -17.03 7.71
CA SER A 167 22.91 -17.35 6.30
C SER A 167 24.13 -18.00 5.66
N LEU A 168 25.34 -17.75 6.16
CA LEU A 168 26.56 -18.44 5.73
C LEU A 168 26.82 -19.69 6.58
N PHE A 169 26.69 -19.56 7.90
CA PHE A 169 26.92 -20.63 8.87
C PHE A 169 26.03 -21.85 8.59
N ALA A 170 24.77 -21.65 8.19
CA ALA A 170 23.87 -22.75 7.88
C ALA A 170 24.45 -23.70 6.82
N TYR A 171 25.06 -23.17 5.77
CA TYR A 171 25.62 -23.93 4.66
C TYR A 171 26.98 -24.54 5.01
N LEU A 172 27.82 -23.79 5.74
CA LEU A 172 29.06 -24.35 6.29
C LEU A 172 28.77 -25.50 7.27
N TRP A 173 27.69 -25.40 8.06
CA TRP A 173 27.24 -26.44 8.97
C TRP A 173 26.84 -27.71 8.21
N LEU A 174 26.17 -27.59 7.06
CA LEU A 174 25.87 -28.75 6.20
C LEU A 174 27.15 -29.47 5.73
N LEU A 175 28.20 -28.72 5.36
CA LEU A 175 29.49 -29.33 5.01
C LEU A 175 30.13 -30.03 6.21
N VAL A 176 30.06 -29.40 7.38
CA VAL A 176 30.61 -29.96 8.61
C VAL A 176 29.96 -31.31 8.92
N ILE A 177 28.62 -31.40 8.90
CA ILE A 177 27.94 -32.66 9.24
C ILE A 177 28.08 -33.71 8.13
N LEU A 178 27.94 -33.35 6.86
CA LEU A 178 27.94 -34.33 5.76
C LEU A 178 29.33 -34.76 5.28
N VAL A 179 30.38 -33.97 5.54
CA VAL A 179 31.74 -34.26 5.03
C VAL A 179 32.74 -34.49 6.15
N LEU A 180 32.64 -33.79 7.29
CA LEU A 180 33.67 -33.81 8.34
C LEU A 180 33.32 -34.72 9.52
N ILE A 181 32.09 -34.63 10.06
CA ILE A 181 31.71 -35.32 11.30
C ILE A 181 31.23 -36.75 10.99
N THR A 182 30.18 -36.89 10.19
CA THR A 182 29.52 -38.16 9.86
C THR A 182 29.31 -38.23 8.35
N PRO A 183 30.35 -38.60 7.59
CA PRO A 183 30.29 -38.62 6.14
C PRO A 183 29.07 -39.39 5.62
N ASP A 184 28.25 -38.70 4.82
CA ASP A 184 27.03 -39.19 4.19
C ASP A 184 25.90 -39.66 5.13
N VAL A 185 26.01 -39.43 6.45
CA VAL A 185 25.03 -39.91 7.45
C VAL A 185 24.64 -38.77 8.39
N VAL A 186 23.34 -38.49 8.51
CA VAL A 186 22.84 -37.53 9.50
C VAL A 186 22.32 -38.29 10.72
N THR A 187 22.93 -38.03 11.87
CA THR A 187 22.48 -38.58 13.15
C THR A 187 21.29 -37.80 13.72
N VAL A 188 20.57 -38.40 14.67
CA VAL A 188 19.47 -37.73 15.39
C VAL A 188 19.96 -36.43 16.04
N ALA A 189 21.15 -36.44 16.64
CA ALA A 189 21.72 -35.26 17.27
C ALA A 189 21.99 -34.15 16.25
N GLU A 190 22.58 -34.47 15.10
CA GLU A 190 22.86 -33.51 14.03
C GLU A 190 21.58 -32.93 13.43
N GLY A 191 20.55 -33.76 13.19
CA GLY A 191 19.24 -33.30 12.74
C GLY A 191 18.58 -32.35 13.74
N VAL A 192 18.54 -32.74 15.02
CA VAL A 192 17.96 -31.91 16.10
C VAL A 192 18.73 -30.60 16.27
N ILE A 193 20.06 -30.62 16.28
CA ILE A 193 20.89 -29.41 16.40
C ILE A 193 20.64 -28.47 15.22
N THR A 194 20.57 -29.02 14.00
CA THR A 194 20.28 -28.25 12.78
C THR A 194 18.92 -27.55 12.88
N PHE A 195 17.90 -28.27 13.36
CA PHE A 195 16.57 -27.70 13.62
C PHE A 195 16.58 -26.64 14.71
N LEU A 196 17.31 -26.85 15.82
CA LEU A 196 17.42 -25.92 16.94
C LEU A 196 18.20 -24.64 16.61
N PHE A 197 18.96 -24.58 15.52
CA PHE A 197 19.55 -23.33 15.05
C PHE A 197 18.51 -22.31 14.57
N ALA A 198 17.33 -22.73 14.10
CA ALA A 198 16.26 -21.81 13.74
C ALA A 198 15.77 -20.96 14.94
N PRO A 199 15.33 -21.53 16.08
CA PRO A 199 14.97 -20.73 17.24
C PRO A 199 16.17 -19.97 17.83
N LEU A 200 17.39 -20.51 17.75
CA LEU A 200 18.59 -19.77 18.19
C LEU A 200 18.81 -18.48 17.39
N LEU A 201 18.71 -18.55 16.05
CA LEU A 201 18.78 -17.39 15.16
C LEU A 201 17.74 -16.34 15.55
N VAL A 202 16.49 -16.76 15.77
CA VAL A 202 15.39 -15.85 16.13
C VAL A 202 15.65 -15.17 17.47
N ILE A 203 16.14 -15.90 18.47
CA ILE A 203 16.47 -15.35 19.79
C ILE A 203 17.61 -14.34 19.66
N LEU A 204 18.69 -14.68 18.95
CA LEU A 204 19.84 -13.78 18.78
C LEU A 204 19.47 -12.52 17.98
N ALA A 205 18.66 -12.66 16.93
CA ALA A 205 18.17 -11.53 16.15
C ALA A 205 17.23 -10.63 16.99
N TYR A 206 16.38 -11.21 17.83
CA TYR A 206 15.55 -10.45 18.78
C TYR A 206 16.41 -9.69 19.81
N LEU A 207 17.44 -10.33 20.36
CA LEU A 207 18.39 -9.66 21.27
C LEU A 207 19.14 -8.52 20.56
N ALA A 208 19.48 -8.71 19.27
CA ALA A 208 20.12 -7.69 18.45
C ALA A 208 19.21 -6.50 18.16
N ASP A 209 17.93 -6.74 17.88
CA ASP A 209 16.90 -5.72 17.71
C ASP A 209 16.68 -4.92 19.01
N LYS A 210 16.69 -5.61 20.17
CA LYS A 210 16.60 -4.95 21.49
C LYS A 210 17.86 -4.20 21.92
N GLY A 211 18.92 -4.22 21.11
CA GLY A 211 20.14 -3.50 21.39
C GLY A 211 21.05 -4.15 22.43
N TYR A 212 20.90 -5.45 22.73
CA TYR A 212 21.81 -6.14 23.64
C TYR A 212 23.26 -6.19 23.12
N PHE A 213 23.45 -6.12 21.80
CA PHE A 213 24.76 -6.00 21.16
C PHE A 213 25.25 -4.54 20.97
N GLN A 214 24.49 -3.53 21.42
CA GLN A 214 24.80 -2.09 21.25
C GLN A 214 25.92 -1.56 22.17
N ARG A 215 26.66 -2.40 22.92
CA ARG A 215 27.95 -1.97 23.48
C ARG A 215 29.00 -1.65 22.40
N ILE A 216 28.74 -1.99 21.13
CA ILE A 216 29.65 -1.72 20.00
C ILE A 216 29.13 -0.69 18.99
N CYS A 217 27.87 -0.25 19.00
CA CYS A 217 27.41 0.86 18.15
C CYS A 217 26.23 1.61 18.79
N SER A 218 26.32 2.93 18.76
CA SER A 218 25.53 3.88 19.56
C SER A 218 24.03 3.84 19.33
N LYS A 219 23.32 3.91 20.46
CA LYS A 219 21.94 4.40 20.71
C LYS A 219 21.20 4.98 19.50
N LEU A 220 20.13 4.31 19.07
CA LEU A 220 18.95 4.94 18.47
C LEU A 220 17.78 3.94 18.46
N GLY A 221 17.25 3.64 19.65
CA GLY A 221 16.01 2.89 19.82
C GLY A 221 14.87 3.82 20.25
N TYR A 222 14.48 4.77 19.41
CA TYR A 222 13.16 5.40 19.57
C TYR A 222 12.13 4.50 18.89
N SER A 223 11.16 3.98 19.65
CA SER A 223 9.95 3.40 19.07
C SER A 223 9.33 4.43 18.13
N ARG A 224 9.33 4.12 16.83
CA ARG A 224 8.70 4.96 15.81
C ARG A 224 7.21 5.07 16.15
N LEU A 225 6.71 6.29 16.29
CA LEU A 225 5.27 6.54 16.33
C LEU A 225 4.70 6.13 14.96
N VAL A 226 3.65 5.31 14.97
CA VAL A 226 3.02 4.80 13.75
C VAL A 226 1.52 5.09 13.82
N LEU A 227 0.96 5.50 12.69
CA LEU A 227 -0.47 5.76 12.54
C LEU A 227 -1.24 4.43 12.56
N SER A 228 -2.30 4.34 13.34
CA SER A 228 -3.13 3.14 13.46
C SER A 228 -4.56 3.49 13.82
N GLU A 229 -5.51 2.59 13.51
CA GLU A 229 -6.94 2.72 13.83
C GLU A 229 -7.23 3.10 15.30
N ASN A 230 -6.37 2.67 16.22
CA ASN A 230 -6.49 2.93 17.67
C ASN A 230 -5.56 4.04 18.17
N THR A 231 -4.97 4.84 17.29
CA THR A 231 -4.11 5.95 17.68
C THR A 231 -4.90 6.92 18.57
N THR A 232 -4.26 7.53 19.55
CA THR A 232 -4.93 8.46 20.48
C THR A 232 -4.70 9.92 20.07
N PRO A 233 -5.57 10.87 20.49
CA PRO A 233 -5.35 12.30 20.28
C PRO A 233 -3.97 12.78 20.79
N GLU A 234 -3.48 12.20 21.89
CA GLU A 234 -2.16 12.50 22.46
C GLU A 234 -1.01 12.05 21.55
N GLU A 235 -1.14 10.90 20.90
CA GLU A 235 -0.14 10.36 19.99
C GLU A 235 -0.07 11.15 18.68
N TYR A 236 -1.22 11.55 18.14
CA TYR A 236 -1.29 12.43 16.97
C TYR A 236 -0.62 13.79 17.23
N THR A 237 -0.88 14.38 18.40
CA THR A 237 -0.27 15.65 18.79
C THR A 237 1.27 15.53 18.85
N LYS A 238 1.80 14.40 19.33
CA LYS A 238 3.25 14.11 19.30
C LYS A 238 3.78 13.97 17.87
N MET A 239 3.06 13.28 16.99
CA MET A 239 3.44 13.12 15.57
C MET A 239 3.53 14.48 14.86
N VAL A 240 2.52 15.33 15.02
CA VAL A 240 2.51 16.69 14.47
C VAL A 240 3.64 17.55 15.08
N GLY A 241 3.90 17.38 16.38
CA GLY A 241 5.05 18.03 17.05
C GLY A 241 6.40 17.64 16.45
N GLN A 242 6.60 16.35 16.12
CA GLN A 242 7.81 15.87 15.46
C GLN A 242 7.96 16.42 14.04
N LEU A 243 6.87 16.53 13.27
CA LEU A 243 6.90 17.14 11.94
C LEU A 243 7.24 18.63 12.01
N ARG A 244 6.66 19.36 12.98
CA ARG A 244 6.98 20.78 13.18
C ARG A 244 8.45 20.97 13.55
N ALA A 245 9.01 20.10 14.39
CA ALA A 245 10.44 20.12 14.69
C ALA A 245 11.32 19.79 13.47
N LYS A 246 10.85 18.90 12.59
CA LYS A 246 11.58 18.45 11.40
C LYS A 246 11.54 19.43 10.23
N TYR A 247 10.41 20.10 10.01
CA TYR A 247 10.16 20.96 8.84
C TYR A 247 10.00 22.45 9.18
N GLY A 248 10.02 22.82 10.48
CA GLY A 248 9.86 24.20 10.97
C GLY A 248 8.44 24.74 10.91
N ARG A 249 7.73 24.50 9.79
CA ARG A 249 6.31 24.86 9.58
C ARG A 249 5.50 23.66 9.08
N MET A 250 4.20 23.66 9.33
CA MET A 250 3.26 22.72 8.72
C MET A 250 2.61 23.34 7.47
N PRO A 251 2.19 22.52 6.48
CA PRO A 251 1.45 23.01 5.31
C PRO A 251 0.19 23.80 5.70
N SER A 252 -0.16 24.86 4.98
CA SER A 252 -1.38 25.63 5.25
C SER A 252 -2.65 24.86 4.87
N ASP A 253 -2.60 24.11 3.76
CA ASP A 253 -3.69 23.22 3.34
C ASP A 253 -3.79 22.00 4.29
N GLN A 254 -5.01 21.72 4.74
CA GLN A 254 -5.32 20.61 5.62
C GLN A 254 -5.05 19.25 4.95
N HIS A 255 -5.30 19.11 3.65
CA HIS A 255 -5.05 17.86 2.93
C HIS A 255 -3.56 17.56 2.80
N ASP A 256 -2.73 18.58 2.58
CA ASP A 256 -1.28 18.43 2.54
C ASP A 256 -0.68 18.10 3.92
N ARG A 257 -1.25 18.63 5.00
CA ARG A 257 -0.88 18.22 6.37
C ARG A 257 -1.18 16.75 6.59
N ASP A 258 -2.38 16.32 6.23
CA ASP A 258 -2.84 14.96 6.45
C ASP A 258 -2.03 13.96 5.59
N ALA A 259 -1.71 14.31 4.35
CA ALA A 259 -0.83 13.55 3.47
C ALA A 259 0.61 13.48 4.00
N LEU A 260 1.14 14.55 4.59
CA LEU A 260 2.48 14.57 5.19
C LEU A 260 2.56 13.73 6.47
N VAL A 261 1.53 13.80 7.32
CA VAL A 261 1.40 12.94 8.51
C VAL A 261 1.32 11.48 8.09
N TYR A 262 0.50 11.17 7.08
CA TYR A 262 0.42 9.82 6.53
C TYR A 262 1.76 9.35 5.96
N TYR A 263 2.42 10.14 5.12
CA TYR A 263 3.70 9.75 4.52
C TYR A 263 4.80 9.45 5.57
N GLU A 264 4.87 10.23 6.64
CA GLU A 264 5.93 10.09 7.64
C GLU A 264 5.64 9.01 8.70
N PHE A 265 4.37 8.85 9.09
CA PHE A 265 3.95 7.97 10.18
C PHE A 265 3.11 6.77 9.76
N SER A 266 2.78 6.60 8.48
CA SER A 266 2.14 5.37 7.99
C SER A 266 3.01 4.16 8.36
N PRO A 267 2.40 3.04 8.78
CA PRO A 267 3.15 1.81 8.98
C PRO A 267 3.95 1.49 7.70
N PRO A 268 5.23 1.07 7.83
CA PRO A 268 5.93 0.54 6.68
C PRO A 268 5.10 -0.61 6.11
N ILE A 269 4.93 -0.62 4.80
CA ILE A 269 4.24 -1.68 4.08
C ILE A 269 4.94 -3.00 4.43
N SER A 270 4.16 -4.01 4.80
CA SER A 270 4.70 -5.31 5.23
C SER A 270 5.35 -6.02 4.04
N ARG A 271 6.26 -6.98 4.30
CA ARG A 271 6.80 -7.86 3.25
C ARG A 271 5.68 -8.63 2.53
N ALA A 272 4.68 -9.07 3.29
CA ALA A 272 3.52 -9.76 2.75
C ALA A 272 2.75 -8.87 1.76
N ALA A 273 2.61 -7.57 2.02
CA ALA A 273 1.98 -6.59 1.14
C ALA A 273 2.72 -6.40 -0.18
N HIS A 274 4.04 -6.20 -0.10
CA HIS A 274 4.87 -6.10 -1.30
C HIS A 274 4.79 -7.36 -2.16
N ARG A 275 4.73 -8.55 -1.53
CA ARG A 275 4.57 -9.82 -2.22
C ARG A 275 3.20 -9.99 -2.86
N VAL A 276 2.12 -9.71 -2.12
CA VAL A 276 0.76 -9.80 -2.64
C VAL A 276 0.56 -8.82 -3.81
N GLN A 277 1.14 -7.62 -3.73
CA GLN A 277 1.08 -6.66 -4.84
C GLN A 277 1.82 -7.18 -6.09
N ALA A 278 3.00 -7.78 -5.90
CA ALA A 278 3.78 -8.35 -7.00
C ALA A 278 3.07 -9.52 -7.69
N THR A 279 2.53 -10.47 -6.93
CA THR A 279 1.79 -11.61 -7.49
C THR A 279 0.48 -11.17 -8.16
N ARG A 280 -0.21 -10.16 -7.61
CA ARG A 280 -1.38 -9.55 -8.28
C ARG A 280 -0.99 -8.94 -9.61
N ALA A 281 0.13 -8.21 -9.70
CA ALA A 281 0.62 -7.67 -10.96
C ALA A 281 0.95 -8.77 -12.00
N MET A 282 1.48 -9.93 -11.56
CA MET A 282 1.76 -11.06 -12.46
C MET A 282 0.51 -11.80 -12.95
N SER A 283 -0.60 -11.73 -12.20
CA SER A 283 -1.83 -12.47 -12.49
C SER A 283 -2.97 -11.59 -13.02
N GLY A 284 -2.68 -10.36 -13.44
CA GLY A 284 -3.70 -9.40 -13.94
C GLY A 284 -4.67 -8.90 -12.85
N GLY A 285 -4.20 -8.86 -11.60
CA GLY A 285 -4.91 -8.31 -10.43
C GLY A 285 -4.51 -6.87 -10.12
N THR A 286 -5.37 -6.15 -9.40
CA THR A 286 -5.16 -4.73 -9.09
C THR A 286 -3.93 -4.50 -8.23
N GLN A 287 -3.17 -3.47 -8.58
CA GLN A 287 -2.24 -2.83 -7.65
C GLN A 287 -3.07 -2.03 -6.64
N VAL A 288 -2.85 -2.20 -5.34
CA VAL A 288 -3.54 -1.40 -4.32
C VAL A 288 -3.06 0.05 -4.43
N MET A 289 -3.75 0.86 -5.23
CA MET A 289 -3.28 2.18 -5.71
C MET A 289 -3.91 3.37 -4.97
N ALA A 290 -4.99 3.18 -4.20
CA ALA A 290 -5.62 4.26 -3.45
C ALA A 290 -4.73 4.81 -2.33
N SER A 291 -3.88 3.97 -1.72
CA SER A 291 -2.87 4.40 -0.73
C SER A 291 -1.66 5.09 -1.37
N MET A 292 -1.33 4.75 -2.63
CA MET A 292 -0.17 5.24 -3.37
C MET A 292 -0.32 6.72 -3.74
N GLU A 293 -1.50 7.17 -4.19
CA GLU A 293 -1.72 8.58 -4.52
C GLU A 293 -1.50 9.50 -3.30
N ARG A 294 -2.01 9.08 -2.14
CA ARG A 294 -1.87 9.79 -0.86
C ARG A 294 -0.41 9.80 -0.39
N PHE A 295 0.30 8.68 -0.58
CA PHE A 295 1.73 8.57 -0.29
C PHE A 295 2.60 9.43 -1.20
N LEU A 296 2.36 9.41 -2.53
CA LEU A 296 3.06 10.21 -3.52
C LEU A 296 2.84 11.71 -3.28
N ARG A 297 1.61 12.11 -2.94
CA ARG A 297 1.30 13.49 -2.53
C ARG A 297 2.09 13.88 -1.29
N GLY A 298 2.12 13.05 -0.25
CA GLY A 298 2.93 13.31 0.95
C GLY A 298 4.45 13.37 0.66
N LYS A 299 4.97 12.53 -0.24
CA LYS A 299 6.35 12.57 -0.73
C LYS A 299 6.65 13.90 -1.43
N ALA A 300 5.75 14.37 -2.30
CA ALA A 300 5.88 15.65 -2.99
C ALA A 300 5.85 16.84 -2.02
N VAL A 301 4.93 16.84 -1.05
CA VAL A 301 4.84 17.86 0.01
C VAL A 301 6.12 17.88 0.86
N SER A 302 6.65 16.71 1.26
CA SER A 302 7.91 16.61 2.00
C SER A 302 9.10 17.20 1.21
N ALA A 303 9.18 16.92 -0.09
CA ALA A 303 10.23 17.46 -0.96
C ALA A 303 10.13 18.99 -1.08
N ARG A 304 8.92 19.51 -1.29
CA ARG A 304 8.63 20.95 -1.32
C ARG A 304 9.04 21.63 -0.01
N MET A 305 8.63 21.10 1.14
CA MET A 305 8.94 21.67 2.45
C MET A 305 10.46 21.70 2.73
N LYS A 306 11.20 20.66 2.31
CA LYS A 306 12.68 20.63 2.43
C LYS A 306 13.37 21.67 1.54
N SER A 307 12.79 21.98 0.38
CA SER A 307 13.30 23.04 -0.50
C SER A 307 13.05 24.44 0.07
N GLU A 308 11.86 24.67 0.62
CA GLU A 308 11.46 25.96 1.21
C GLU A 308 12.22 26.28 2.51
N ALA A 309 12.54 25.27 3.32
CA ALA A 309 13.36 25.41 4.52
C ALA A 309 14.82 25.82 4.23
N LYS A 310 15.30 25.64 2.99
CA LYS A 310 16.65 26.07 2.57
C LYS A 310 16.71 27.53 2.07
N THR A 311 15.57 28.16 1.81
CA THR A 311 15.48 29.52 1.21
C THR A 311 14.98 30.61 2.17
N GLY A 312 14.76 30.31 3.46
CA GLY A 312 14.10 31.25 4.39
C GLY A 312 15.03 32.13 5.22
N ALA A 313 15.62 33.17 4.63
CA ALA A 313 16.12 34.35 5.35
C ALA A 313 16.00 35.60 4.45
N GLY A 314 14.79 36.13 4.30
CA GLY A 314 14.50 37.39 3.62
C GLY A 314 13.74 38.33 4.56
N SER A 315 14.34 39.50 4.75
CA SER A 315 14.00 40.58 5.69
C SER A 315 12.62 41.23 5.45
N CYS A 316 11.93 41.62 6.53
CA CYS A 316 10.58 42.18 6.55
C CYS A 316 10.62 43.72 6.67
N ALA A 317 10.97 44.43 5.59
CA ALA A 317 11.14 45.89 5.61
C ALA A 317 10.13 46.67 4.73
N ASP A 318 9.45 46.02 3.78
CA ASP A 318 8.62 46.73 2.80
C ASP A 318 7.15 46.82 3.25
N ALA A 319 6.54 47.99 3.02
CA ALA A 319 5.13 48.23 3.31
C ALA A 319 4.27 47.95 2.06
N LEU A 320 3.36 46.99 2.13
CA LEU A 320 2.46 46.62 1.04
C LEU A 320 1.02 47.06 1.35
N VAL A 321 0.37 47.78 0.45
CA VAL A 321 -1.04 48.22 0.64
C VAL A 321 -1.93 47.67 -0.47
N SER A 322 -3.06 47.04 -0.13
CA SER A 322 -4.02 46.49 -1.10
C SER A 322 -5.46 46.51 -0.59
N PHE A 323 -6.45 46.35 -1.48
CA PHE A 323 -7.83 46.12 -1.04
C PHE A 323 -7.96 44.78 -0.31
N VAL A 324 -8.89 44.70 0.66
CA VAL A 324 -9.20 43.45 1.38
C VAL A 324 -9.98 42.47 0.49
N SER A 325 -10.87 42.99 -0.35
CA SER A 325 -11.60 42.23 -1.37
C SER A 325 -11.41 42.89 -2.73
N SER A 326 -11.38 42.07 -3.79
CA SER A 326 -11.34 42.54 -5.17
C SER A 326 -12.73 42.83 -5.74
N HIS A 327 -13.78 42.26 -5.14
CA HIS A 327 -15.17 42.38 -5.59
C HIS A 327 -16.08 42.75 -4.41
N TYR A 328 -16.98 43.69 -4.66
CA TYR A 328 -18.05 44.10 -3.74
C TYR A 328 -19.35 44.08 -4.54
N ALA A 329 -20.42 43.47 -4.01
CA ALA A 329 -21.74 43.48 -4.63
C ALA A 329 -22.72 44.23 -3.74
N VAL A 330 -23.53 45.09 -4.33
CA VAL A 330 -24.52 45.90 -3.63
C VAL A 330 -25.83 45.91 -4.43
N THR A 331 -26.94 45.73 -3.73
CA THR A 331 -28.29 45.84 -4.31
C THR A 331 -28.85 47.22 -4.04
N GLU A 332 -29.55 47.79 -5.01
CA GLU A 332 -30.31 49.03 -4.82
C GLU A 332 -31.54 48.75 -3.93
N GLU A 333 -31.51 49.20 -2.67
CA GLU A 333 -32.66 49.14 -1.75
C GLU A 333 -33.20 50.56 -1.51
N GLU A 334 -34.45 50.67 -1.04
CA GLU A 334 -35.31 51.89 -0.96
C GLU A 334 -34.71 53.16 -0.30
N LYS A 335 -33.46 53.13 0.20
CA LYS A 335 -32.72 54.28 0.75
C LYS A 335 -31.24 54.19 0.40
N LYS A 336 -30.64 55.31 -0.04
CA LYS A 336 -29.20 55.54 -0.29
C LYS A 336 -28.29 54.51 0.42
N VAL A 337 -27.86 53.48 -0.32
CA VAL A 337 -27.04 52.38 0.23
C VAL A 337 -25.58 52.82 0.25
N LYS A 338 -24.89 52.55 1.36
CA LYS A 338 -23.47 52.84 1.52
C LYS A 338 -22.65 51.56 1.49
N VAL A 339 -21.74 51.45 0.53
CA VAL A 339 -20.78 50.33 0.42
C VAL A 339 -19.51 50.68 1.18
N SER A 340 -19.16 49.88 2.20
CA SER A 340 -17.92 50.04 2.96
C SER A 340 -16.77 49.27 2.30
N VAL A 341 -15.90 49.98 1.59
CA VAL A 341 -14.73 49.42 0.91
C VAL A 341 -13.52 49.47 1.85
N LYS A 342 -12.84 48.32 2.03
CA LYS A 342 -11.75 48.15 3.01
C LYS A 342 -10.38 48.02 2.33
N ILE A 343 -9.39 48.73 2.85
CA ILE A 343 -7.98 48.70 2.42
C ILE A 343 -7.13 48.21 3.59
N GLN A 344 -6.20 47.31 3.31
CA GLN A 344 -5.28 46.73 4.29
C GLN A 344 -3.82 47.04 3.97
N ARG A 345 -3.03 47.29 5.02
CA ARG A 345 -1.56 47.42 4.99
C ARG A 345 -0.91 46.14 5.54
N PHE A 346 0.18 45.70 4.93
CA PHE A 346 1.06 44.63 5.39
C PHE A 346 2.49 45.15 5.53
N GLY A 347 3.10 45.03 6.71
CA GLY A 347 4.48 45.47 6.96
C GLY A 347 4.64 46.99 7.04
N GLY A 348 5.82 47.46 7.47
CA GLY A 348 6.15 48.89 7.53
C GLY A 348 5.32 49.74 8.51
N HIS A 349 5.17 49.30 9.77
CA HIS A 349 4.32 49.96 10.77
C HIS A 349 4.92 51.23 11.42
N GLN A 350 6.16 51.59 11.07
CA GLN A 350 6.91 52.65 11.75
C GLN A 350 6.75 54.02 11.07
N GLU A 351 6.28 54.06 9.82
CA GLU A 351 6.16 55.30 9.04
C GLU A 351 4.73 55.46 8.49
N PRO A 352 4.23 56.70 8.38
CA PRO A 352 2.90 56.95 7.84
C PRO A 352 2.87 56.68 6.33
N VAL A 353 1.86 55.92 5.88
CA VAL A 353 1.64 55.61 4.46
C VAL A 353 0.31 56.20 4.01
N SER A 354 0.35 57.06 2.98
CA SER A 354 -0.86 57.67 2.41
C SER A 354 -1.15 57.16 1.00
N VAL A 355 -2.32 56.57 0.82
CA VAL A 355 -2.82 56.09 -0.48
C VAL A 355 -4.00 56.94 -0.95
N LYS A 356 -3.99 57.30 -2.22
CA LYS A 356 -5.11 57.92 -2.91
C LYS A 356 -5.99 56.84 -3.51
N TYR A 357 -7.30 56.94 -3.29
CA TYR A 357 -8.29 56.14 -3.99
C TYR A 357 -9.12 57.05 -4.90
N LYS A 358 -9.47 56.55 -6.08
CA LYS A 358 -10.33 57.26 -7.03
C LYS A 358 -11.26 56.28 -7.74
N SER A 359 -12.55 56.59 -7.78
CA SER A 359 -13.52 55.85 -8.60
C SER A 359 -13.32 56.11 -10.10
N ARG A 360 -13.65 55.09 -10.90
CA ARG A 360 -13.59 55.07 -12.36
C ARG A 360 -14.82 54.34 -12.87
N ASP A 361 -15.51 54.97 -13.81
CA ASP A 361 -16.71 54.43 -14.42
C ASP A 361 -16.42 53.10 -15.14
N GLY A 362 -17.41 52.20 -15.11
CA GLY A 362 -17.42 50.95 -15.85
C GLY A 362 -18.62 50.93 -16.79
N THR A 363 -19.59 50.06 -16.51
CA THR A 363 -20.93 50.16 -17.11
C THR A 363 -21.85 51.06 -16.29
N ALA A 364 -21.62 51.18 -14.97
CA ALA A 364 -22.27 52.17 -14.11
C ALA A 364 -21.61 53.55 -14.27
N ASN A 365 -22.44 54.58 -14.45
CA ASN A 365 -22.07 55.96 -14.66
C ASN A 365 -22.10 56.78 -13.37
N LYS A 366 -21.11 57.67 -13.26
CA LYS A 366 -21.04 58.67 -12.19
C LYS A 366 -22.28 59.59 -12.21
N ASN A 367 -22.86 59.80 -11.02
CA ASN A 367 -24.03 60.63 -10.73
C ASN A 367 -25.37 60.12 -11.31
N GLU A 368 -25.36 59.00 -12.04
CA GLU A 368 -26.56 58.25 -12.40
C GLU A 368 -26.72 57.10 -11.39
N ASP A 369 -25.69 56.26 -11.23
CA ASP A 369 -25.78 55.03 -10.44
C ASP A 369 -24.95 55.10 -9.14
N TYR A 370 -23.91 55.95 -9.09
CA TYR A 370 -23.10 56.14 -7.87
C TYR A 370 -22.50 57.55 -7.76
N GLU A 371 -22.27 58.03 -6.53
CA GLU A 371 -21.60 59.31 -6.27
C GLU A 371 -20.06 59.17 -6.42
N GLU A 372 -19.38 60.10 -7.10
CA GLU A 372 -17.90 60.01 -7.30
C GLU A 372 -17.16 60.02 -5.96
N VAL A 373 -16.22 59.07 -5.82
CA VAL A 373 -15.38 58.94 -4.64
C VAL A 373 -13.92 59.19 -4.99
N ASN A 374 -13.33 60.22 -4.38
CA ASN A 374 -11.93 60.59 -4.53
C ASN A 374 -11.39 61.13 -3.21
N GLY A 375 -10.39 60.47 -2.64
CA GLY A 375 -9.87 60.84 -1.34
C GLY A 375 -8.49 60.26 -1.04
N PHE A 376 -7.96 60.62 0.12
CA PHE A 376 -6.73 60.09 0.66
C PHE A 376 -7.04 59.29 1.92
N LEU A 377 -6.36 58.16 2.08
CA LEU A 377 -6.42 57.34 3.27
C LEU A 377 -4.99 57.19 3.79
N THR A 378 -4.76 57.70 5.00
CA THR A 378 -3.45 57.70 5.66
C THR A 378 -3.45 56.72 6.81
N PHE A 379 -2.50 55.78 6.78
CA PHE A 379 -2.22 54.84 7.86
C PHE A 379 -1.14 55.43 8.77
N GLU A 380 -1.52 55.90 9.96
CA GLU A 380 -0.55 56.42 10.94
C GLU A 380 0.19 55.27 11.66
N PRO A 381 1.41 55.52 12.20
CA PRO A 381 2.11 54.55 13.02
C PRO A 381 1.28 54.10 14.23
N GLY A 382 1.11 52.78 14.41
CA GLY A 382 0.34 52.20 15.52
C GLY A 382 -1.19 52.17 15.36
N GLN A 383 -1.73 52.60 14.21
CA GLN A 383 -3.15 52.43 13.87
C GLN A 383 -3.45 51.02 13.32
N ASP A 384 -4.71 50.59 13.39
CA ASP A 384 -5.19 49.33 12.80
C ASP A 384 -4.77 49.19 11.32
N ASP A 385 -4.36 47.97 10.96
CA ASP A 385 -3.87 47.65 9.61
C ASP A 385 -4.98 47.64 8.54
N VAL A 386 -6.23 47.90 8.92
CA VAL A 386 -7.38 47.98 8.03
C VAL A 386 -8.12 49.30 8.24
N GLN A 387 -8.38 50.02 7.15
CA GLN A 387 -9.25 51.19 7.14
C GLN A 387 -10.28 51.07 6.03
N SER A 388 -11.39 51.81 6.16
CA SER A 388 -12.50 51.77 5.20
C SER A 388 -12.96 53.16 4.79
N PHE A 389 -13.47 53.28 3.58
CA PHE A 389 -14.23 54.44 3.10
C PHE A 389 -15.61 53.98 2.59
N GLU A 390 -16.57 54.90 2.54
CA GLU A 390 -17.94 54.62 2.11
C GLU A 390 -18.18 55.16 0.69
N VAL A 391 -18.83 54.37 -0.16
CA VAL A 391 -19.32 54.78 -1.48
C VAL A 391 -20.86 54.80 -1.45
N GLN A 392 -21.48 55.88 -1.92
CA GLN A 392 -22.95 55.98 -2.00
C GLN A 392 -23.45 55.54 -3.37
N ILE A 393 -24.44 54.63 -3.38
CA ILE A 393 -25.15 54.19 -4.58
C ILE A 393 -26.45 55.00 -4.72
N THR A 394 -26.72 55.49 -5.92
CA THR A 394 -27.91 56.26 -6.28
C THR A 394 -28.96 55.29 -6.80
N GLN A 395 -30.23 55.51 -6.44
CA GLN A 395 -31.33 54.66 -6.88
C GLN A 395 -32.15 55.39 -7.94
N ASP A 396 -32.58 54.65 -8.95
CA ASP A 396 -33.64 55.06 -9.85
C ASP A 396 -34.82 54.04 -9.87
N SER A 397 -35.81 54.19 -10.75
CA SER A 397 -37.01 53.34 -10.79
C SER A 397 -37.16 52.60 -12.13
N LYS A 398 -36.06 52.38 -12.84
CA LYS A 398 -36.00 51.66 -14.09
C LYS A 398 -35.28 50.34 -13.87
N ALA A 399 -35.84 49.28 -14.44
CA ALA A 399 -35.14 48.01 -14.51
C ALA A 399 -33.92 48.13 -15.44
N GLU A 400 -32.74 47.90 -14.90
CA GLU A 400 -31.44 48.06 -15.54
C GLU A 400 -30.64 46.74 -15.46
N PRO A 401 -29.76 46.43 -16.44
CA PRO A 401 -28.90 45.25 -16.34
C PRO A 401 -27.91 45.41 -15.18
N THR A 402 -27.33 44.32 -14.68
CA THR A 402 -26.24 44.41 -13.69
C THR A 402 -25.11 45.31 -14.18
N GLU A 403 -24.78 46.34 -13.40
CA GLU A 403 -23.76 47.32 -13.75
C GLU A 403 -22.54 47.24 -12.82
N GLU A 404 -21.39 47.71 -13.28
CA GLU A 404 -20.16 47.71 -12.50
C GLU A 404 -19.39 49.03 -12.64
N PHE A 405 -18.74 49.46 -11.55
CA PHE A 405 -17.74 50.52 -11.55
C PHE A 405 -16.51 50.08 -10.75
N TYR A 406 -15.41 50.82 -10.91
CA TYR A 406 -14.12 50.46 -10.36
C TYR A 406 -13.60 51.51 -9.38
N VAL A 407 -12.82 51.09 -8.38
CA VAL A 407 -12.04 52.01 -7.53
C VAL A 407 -10.57 51.63 -7.60
N ASP A 408 -9.74 52.57 -8.05
CA ASP A 408 -8.31 52.38 -8.26
C ASP A 408 -7.49 53.00 -7.12
N LEU A 409 -6.46 52.28 -6.65
CA LEU A 409 -5.47 52.77 -5.70
C LEU A 409 -4.25 53.34 -6.40
N LYS A 410 -3.78 54.49 -5.93
CA LYS A 410 -2.50 55.12 -6.30
C LYS A 410 -1.80 55.63 -5.05
N ILE A 411 -0.49 55.45 -4.96
CA ILE A 411 0.29 56.02 -3.86
C ILE A 411 0.34 57.55 -4.05
N ALA A 412 -0.05 58.30 -3.02
CA ALA A 412 -0.22 59.74 -3.07
C ALA A 412 1.04 60.52 -2.69
N GLN A 413 1.69 60.07 -1.62
CA GLN A 413 2.89 60.68 -1.06
C GLN A 413 3.54 59.68 -0.12
N VAL A 414 4.87 59.61 -0.21
CA VAL A 414 5.69 58.62 0.47
C VAL A 414 6.61 59.36 1.45
N SER A 415 6.50 59.06 2.74
CA SER A 415 7.59 59.33 3.70
C SER A 415 8.56 58.15 3.81
N ALA A 416 8.25 57.02 3.16
CA ALA A 416 8.94 55.73 3.25
C ALA A 416 9.43 55.23 1.89
N GLU A 417 10.70 55.34 1.52
CA GLU A 417 11.24 54.95 0.19
C GLU A 417 10.87 53.52 -0.30
N ASN A 418 10.25 52.66 0.52
CA ASN A 418 9.92 51.25 0.24
C ASN A 418 8.42 50.87 0.40
N ALA A 419 7.47 51.73 0.03
CA ALA A 419 6.04 51.38 0.00
C ALA A 419 5.52 51.00 -1.40
N HIS A 420 4.86 49.84 -1.54
CA HIS A 420 4.34 49.33 -2.82
C HIS A 420 2.85 48.99 -2.74
N ILE A 421 2.13 49.13 -3.86
CA ILE A 421 0.75 48.64 -3.98
C ILE A 421 0.80 47.13 -4.22
N GLY A 422 0.04 46.37 -3.43
CA GLY A 422 -0.08 44.93 -3.57
C GLY A 422 -0.81 44.50 -4.84
N ALA A 423 -0.94 43.19 -5.05
CA ALA A 423 -1.54 42.62 -6.26
C ALA A 423 -2.98 43.12 -6.53
N GLN A 424 -3.73 43.45 -5.47
CA GLN A 424 -5.11 43.95 -5.53
C GLN A 424 -5.14 45.49 -5.51
N LYS A 425 -4.86 46.10 -6.67
CA LYS A 425 -4.81 47.56 -6.88
C LYS A 425 -6.14 48.21 -7.29
N THR A 426 -7.11 47.40 -7.70
CA THR A 426 -8.43 47.83 -8.18
C THR A 426 -9.49 46.97 -7.49
N ALA A 427 -10.55 47.61 -6.99
CA ALA A 427 -11.75 46.95 -6.51
C ALA A 427 -12.88 47.16 -7.53
N THR A 428 -13.60 46.10 -7.87
CA THR A 428 -14.80 46.14 -8.71
C THR A 428 -16.02 46.16 -7.80
N ILE A 429 -16.90 47.14 -7.98
CA ILE A 429 -18.18 47.23 -7.29
C ILE A 429 -19.27 46.93 -8.32
N VAL A 430 -20.08 45.91 -8.04
CA VAL A 430 -21.18 45.46 -8.88
C VAL A 430 -22.49 45.95 -8.26
N VAL A 431 -23.23 46.75 -9.01
CA VAL A 431 -24.55 47.29 -8.66
C VAL A 431 -25.63 46.39 -9.25
N LEU A 432 -26.52 45.92 -8.40
CA LEU A 432 -27.58 44.99 -8.74
C LEU A 432 -28.93 45.69 -8.71
N ASP A 433 -29.62 45.71 -9.85
CA ASP A 433 -30.99 46.21 -9.97
C ASP A 433 -31.98 45.37 -9.15
N SER A 434 -33.00 46.03 -8.62
CA SER A 434 -34.06 45.47 -7.79
C SER A 434 -35.43 45.44 -8.46
N ASP A 435 -35.60 46.01 -9.66
CA ASP A 435 -36.91 46.22 -10.32
C ASP A 435 -37.38 45.06 -11.24
N GLY A 436 -36.67 43.93 -11.26
CA GLY A 436 -36.95 42.76 -12.11
C GLY A 436 -38.02 41.76 -11.64
N ALA A 437 -38.24 40.70 -12.43
CA ALA A 437 -39.12 39.57 -12.08
C ALA A 437 -38.54 38.66 -10.98
N GLY A 438 -37.29 38.87 -10.56
CA GLY A 438 -36.67 38.20 -9.42
C GLY A 438 -35.82 36.98 -9.74
N GLU A 439 -34.77 36.82 -8.94
CA GLU A 439 -33.85 35.71 -8.87
C GLU A 439 -34.34 34.68 -7.85
N LEU A 440 -34.48 33.41 -8.26
CA LEU A 440 -34.86 32.30 -7.38
C LEU A 440 -33.62 31.57 -6.86
N LYS A 441 -33.55 31.38 -5.54
CA LYS A 441 -32.51 30.59 -4.86
C LYS A 441 -33.04 29.91 -3.60
N PHE A 442 -32.40 28.82 -3.19
CA PHE A 442 -32.67 28.26 -1.87
C PHE A 442 -32.19 29.22 -0.77
N GLU A 443 -32.83 29.16 0.40
CA GLU A 443 -32.38 29.91 1.58
C GLU A 443 -31.00 29.45 2.07
N SER A 444 -30.69 28.17 1.89
CA SER A 444 -29.40 27.54 2.18
C SER A 444 -29.09 26.49 1.13
N GLU A 445 -27.83 26.38 0.71
CA GLU A 445 -27.36 25.33 -0.22
C GLU A 445 -27.30 23.95 0.45
N GLU A 446 -27.18 23.94 1.78
CA GLU A 446 -27.15 22.72 2.60
C GLU A 446 -28.14 22.84 3.76
N VAL A 447 -28.96 21.80 3.97
CA VAL A 447 -29.84 21.67 5.14
C VAL A 447 -29.52 20.37 5.85
N ARG A 448 -29.19 20.47 7.14
CA ARG A 448 -28.91 19.32 8.01
C ARG A 448 -30.11 19.00 8.87
N ILE A 449 -30.56 17.76 8.82
CA ILE A 449 -31.66 17.26 9.63
C ILE A 449 -31.16 16.10 10.47
N ALA A 450 -31.34 16.22 11.78
CA ALA A 450 -31.08 15.13 12.70
C ALA A 450 -32.10 14.02 12.47
N GLU A 451 -31.62 12.78 12.41
CA GLU A 451 -32.50 11.61 12.38
C GLU A 451 -33.40 11.56 13.61
N SER A 452 -34.61 11.04 13.41
CA SER A 452 -35.62 10.86 14.45
C SER A 452 -36.25 9.48 14.32
N GLU A 453 -36.75 8.95 15.46
CA GLU A 453 -37.51 7.69 15.49
C GLU A 453 -38.92 7.86 14.88
N GLU A 454 -39.35 9.09 14.61
CA GLU A 454 -40.62 9.44 13.95
C GLU A 454 -40.39 10.17 12.62
N LYS A 455 -41.41 10.18 11.73
CA LYS A 455 -41.35 10.92 10.47
C LYS A 455 -41.10 12.41 10.73
N VAL A 456 -40.11 12.98 10.06
CA VAL A 456 -39.77 14.40 10.16
C VAL A 456 -40.08 15.11 8.84
N LEU A 457 -40.71 16.28 8.93
CA LEU A 457 -40.92 17.16 7.79
C LEU A 457 -39.72 18.09 7.65
N CYS A 458 -39.03 18.02 6.52
CA CYS A 458 -37.98 18.96 6.11
C CYS A 458 -38.66 20.17 5.43
N PRO A 459 -38.69 21.36 6.05
CA PRO A 459 -39.19 22.56 5.38
C PRO A 459 -38.13 23.11 4.43
N VAL A 460 -38.45 23.12 3.14
CA VAL A 460 -37.60 23.69 2.09
C VAL A 460 -38.11 25.08 1.75
N VAL A 461 -37.27 26.10 1.93
CA VAL A 461 -37.61 27.50 1.66
C VAL A 461 -36.84 28.00 0.45
N VAL A 462 -37.57 28.53 -0.52
CA VAL A 462 -37.02 29.17 -1.72
C VAL A 462 -37.27 30.68 -1.62
N LYS A 463 -36.20 31.46 -1.74
CA LYS A 463 -36.22 32.92 -1.71
C LYS A 463 -36.22 33.47 -3.14
N ARG A 464 -37.02 34.52 -3.34
CA ARG A 464 -37.06 35.35 -4.55
C ARG A 464 -36.41 36.69 -4.21
N GLY A 465 -35.18 36.91 -4.68
CA GLY A 465 -34.41 38.16 -4.51
C GLY A 465 -34.36 38.97 -5.80
N ARG A 466 -33.74 40.15 -5.81
CA ARG A 466 -33.54 40.97 -7.03
C ARG A 466 -34.83 41.26 -7.83
N GLY A 467 -35.91 41.53 -7.10
CA GLY A 467 -37.23 41.89 -7.65
C GLY A 467 -38.35 40.90 -7.35
N ALA A 468 -39.58 41.41 -7.27
CA ALA A 468 -40.79 40.65 -6.94
C ALA A 468 -41.96 40.92 -7.90
N THR A 469 -41.64 41.50 -9.06
CA THR A 469 -42.62 41.98 -10.03
C THR A 469 -43.25 40.82 -10.81
N GLY A 470 -44.57 40.73 -10.82
CA GLY A 470 -45.32 39.69 -11.53
C GLY A 470 -45.35 38.32 -10.83
N LYS A 471 -46.22 37.44 -11.35
CA LYS A 471 -46.41 36.06 -10.87
C LYS A 471 -45.39 35.13 -11.52
N VAL A 472 -44.66 34.37 -10.70
CA VAL A 472 -43.58 33.47 -11.12
C VAL A 472 -43.84 32.05 -10.63
N THR A 473 -43.45 31.04 -11.41
CA THR A 473 -43.50 29.64 -10.97
C THR A 473 -42.19 28.92 -11.28
N CYS A 474 -41.83 27.91 -10.49
CA CYS A 474 -40.72 27.00 -10.80
C CYS A 474 -41.10 25.56 -10.45
N LYS A 475 -40.58 24.58 -11.18
CA LYS A 475 -40.71 23.16 -10.83
C LYS A 475 -39.64 22.76 -9.83
N TYR A 476 -39.94 21.77 -8.99
CA TYR A 476 -38.96 21.15 -8.11
C TYR A 476 -39.08 19.63 -8.15
N ARG A 477 -37.95 18.95 -7.99
CA ARG A 477 -37.88 17.49 -7.82
C ARG A 477 -36.75 17.09 -6.86
N THR A 478 -36.92 15.94 -6.21
CA THR A 478 -35.86 15.28 -5.45
C THR A 478 -35.03 14.35 -6.34
N GLU A 479 -33.74 14.24 -6.07
CA GLU A 479 -32.82 13.33 -6.75
C GLU A 479 -31.98 12.55 -5.73
N ASP A 480 -31.85 11.24 -5.96
CA ASP A 480 -31.12 10.33 -5.08
C ASP A 480 -29.62 10.64 -5.01
N GLY A 481 -29.09 10.65 -3.79
CA GLY A 481 -27.66 10.68 -3.50
C GLY A 481 -27.20 9.37 -2.87
N SER A 482 -26.56 9.47 -1.71
CA SER A 482 -26.34 8.32 -0.82
C SER A 482 -27.64 7.89 -0.14
N ALA A 483 -28.54 8.83 0.15
CA ALA A 483 -29.92 8.54 0.55
C ALA A 483 -30.79 8.24 -0.69
N LYS A 484 -31.69 7.24 -0.57
CA LYS A 484 -32.59 6.71 -1.60
C LYS A 484 -34.06 6.96 -1.29
N ALA A 485 -34.80 7.38 -2.32
CA ALA A 485 -36.24 7.53 -2.28
C ALA A 485 -36.97 6.23 -1.88
N GLY A 486 -38.01 6.35 -1.04
CA GLY A 486 -38.81 5.23 -0.54
C GLY A 486 -38.19 4.43 0.61
N LYS A 487 -36.88 4.63 0.87
CA LYS A 487 -36.17 4.05 2.01
C LYS A 487 -35.83 5.12 3.05
N ASP A 488 -35.28 6.25 2.60
CA ASP A 488 -34.65 7.25 3.47
C ASP A 488 -35.46 8.56 3.49
N TYR A 489 -36.12 8.89 2.37
CA TYR A 489 -37.05 10.02 2.24
C TYR A 489 -38.16 9.66 1.23
N THR A 490 -39.27 10.39 1.25
CA THR A 490 -40.35 10.23 0.26
C THR A 490 -40.07 11.10 -0.97
N GLU A 491 -40.02 10.48 -2.16
CA GLU A 491 -39.85 11.20 -3.43
C GLU A 491 -40.93 12.29 -3.56
N THR A 492 -40.50 13.53 -3.80
CA THR A 492 -41.40 14.68 -3.88
C THR A 492 -41.07 15.50 -5.12
N SER A 493 -42.07 15.75 -5.96
CA SER A 493 -41.97 16.67 -7.10
C SER A 493 -43.24 17.53 -7.19
N GLY A 494 -43.10 18.74 -7.74
CA GLY A 494 -44.21 19.67 -7.82
C GLY A 494 -43.86 20.99 -8.50
N THR A 495 -44.80 21.94 -8.45
CA THR A 495 -44.62 23.31 -8.96
C THR A 495 -44.83 24.29 -7.81
N LEU A 496 -43.85 25.15 -7.58
CA LEU A 496 -43.87 26.20 -6.57
C LEU A 496 -44.34 27.50 -7.23
N GLU A 497 -45.33 28.16 -6.62
CA GLU A 497 -45.93 29.40 -7.13
C GLU A 497 -45.57 30.58 -6.23
N PHE A 498 -45.04 31.65 -6.82
CA PHE A 498 -44.82 32.94 -6.20
C PHE A 498 -45.88 33.93 -6.67
N ALA A 499 -46.75 34.36 -5.75
CA ALA A 499 -47.69 35.45 -5.99
C ALA A 499 -46.94 36.77 -6.24
N GLU A 500 -47.63 37.73 -6.85
CA GLU A 500 -47.12 39.08 -7.05
C GLU A 500 -46.70 39.71 -5.70
N GLY A 501 -45.47 40.24 -5.63
CA GLY A 501 -44.91 40.79 -4.39
C GLY A 501 -44.42 39.76 -3.37
N SER A 502 -44.55 38.45 -3.62
CA SER A 502 -44.07 37.42 -2.71
C SER A 502 -42.55 37.18 -2.85
N GLN A 503 -41.84 37.25 -1.73
CA GLN A 503 -40.37 37.10 -1.66
C GLN A 503 -39.91 35.70 -1.19
N SER A 504 -40.83 34.84 -0.75
CA SER A 504 -40.48 33.48 -0.32
C SER A 504 -41.65 32.52 -0.50
N ALA A 505 -41.35 31.30 -0.91
CA ALA A 505 -42.30 30.20 -0.93
C ALA A 505 -41.64 28.95 -0.33
N ARG A 506 -42.44 28.04 0.25
CA ARG A 506 -41.94 26.84 0.92
C ARG A 506 -42.74 25.60 0.58
N PHE A 507 -42.09 24.46 0.59
CA PHE A 507 -42.69 23.13 0.50
C PHE A 507 -42.00 22.18 1.48
N ASN A 508 -42.60 21.02 1.74
CA ASN A 508 -42.04 20.05 2.69
C ASN A 508 -41.65 18.77 1.97
N VAL A 509 -40.53 18.17 2.40
CA VAL A 509 -40.12 16.80 2.03
C VAL A 509 -40.20 15.92 3.27
N GLU A 510 -40.82 14.75 3.16
CA GLU A 510 -40.93 13.80 4.27
C GLU A 510 -39.66 12.95 4.38
N ILE A 511 -39.02 12.97 5.55
CA ILE A 511 -37.89 12.10 5.89
C ILE A 511 -38.43 10.87 6.66
N LEU A 512 -38.02 9.67 6.24
CA LEU A 512 -38.50 8.42 6.79
C LEU A 512 -37.66 7.98 8.01
N PRO A 513 -38.26 7.39 9.05
CA PRO A 513 -37.53 6.96 10.25
C PRO A 513 -36.64 5.75 9.96
N LYS A 514 -35.45 5.71 10.58
CA LYS A 514 -34.43 4.67 10.41
C LYS A 514 -33.94 4.06 11.72
N GLY A 515 -33.26 2.92 11.63
CA GLY A 515 -32.74 2.15 12.76
C GLY A 515 -31.43 2.69 13.34
N LYS A 516 -31.14 2.32 14.60
CA LYS A 516 -30.11 2.89 15.51
C LYS A 516 -28.63 2.84 15.07
N TYR A 517 -28.29 2.41 13.86
CA TYR A 517 -26.90 2.24 13.41
C TYR A 517 -26.73 2.57 11.92
N GLU A 518 -26.66 3.84 11.54
CA GLU A 518 -26.30 4.24 10.18
C GLU A 518 -25.37 5.47 10.14
N SER A 519 -24.67 5.62 9.01
CA SER A 519 -23.77 6.72 8.69
C SER A 519 -24.54 7.93 8.15
N THR A 520 -23.95 9.13 8.20
CA THR A 520 -24.53 10.34 7.57
C THR A 520 -24.77 10.13 6.07
N GLU A 521 -25.99 10.40 5.61
CA GLU A 521 -26.41 10.26 4.22
C GLU A 521 -26.95 11.59 3.66
N SER A 522 -27.05 11.71 2.33
CA SER A 522 -27.53 12.93 1.68
C SER A 522 -28.27 12.65 0.38
N PHE A 523 -29.23 13.52 0.05
CA PHE A 523 -29.94 13.56 -1.24
C PHE A 523 -30.04 15.01 -1.73
N ARG A 524 -30.41 15.21 -3.00
CA ARG A 524 -30.46 16.54 -3.61
C ARG A 524 -31.88 16.95 -3.96
N ILE A 525 -32.13 18.26 -3.92
CA ILE A 525 -33.37 18.89 -4.36
C ILE A 525 -33.02 19.90 -5.45
N ILE A 526 -33.69 19.80 -6.59
CA ILE A 526 -33.39 20.58 -7.79
C ILE A 526 -34.60 21.46 -8.12
N LEU A 527 -34.36 22.76 -8.30
CA LEU A 527 -35.31 23.70 -8.92
C LEU A 527 -35.01 23.84 -10.39
N GLU A 528 -36.04 23.81 -11.22
CA GLU A 528 -35.93 23.90 -12.68
C GLU A 528 -37.15 24.59 -13.30
N GLU A 529 -37.04 24.94 -14.58
CA GLU A 529 -38.13 25.53 -15.37
C GLU A 529 -38.81 26.75 -14.70
N ALA A 530 -38.04 27.81 -14.44
CA ALA A 530 -38.61 29.07 -14.00
C ALA A 530 -39.45 29.73 -15.12
N THR A 531 -40.67 30.16 -14.79
CA THR A 531 -41.57 30.87 -15.72
C THR A 531 -41.96 32.24 -15.16
N GLY A 532 -42.49 33.13 -16.01
CA GLY A 532 -42.88 34.48 -15.59
C GLY A 532 -41.72 35.49 -15.52
N GLY A 533 -40.60 35.21 -16.21
CA GLY A 533 -39.45 36.12 -16.33
C GLY A 533 -38.38 35.97 -15.25
N ALA A 534 -38.56 35.08 -14.27
CA ALA A 534 -37.56 34.80 -13.24
C ALA A 534 -36.41 33.93 -13.76
N PHE A 535 -35.25 34.06 -13.12
CA PHE A 535 -34.04 33.29 -13.41
C PHE A 535 -33.41 32.73 -12.13
N PHE A 536 -32.55 31.71 -12.24
CA PHE A 536 -31.83 31.12 -11.11
C PHE A 536 -30.52 31.84 -10.84
N ALA A 537 -30.10 31.86 -9.57
CA ALA A 537 -28.87 32.50 -9.15
C ALA A 537 -27.61 31.83 -9.74
N THR A 538 -26.78 32.61 -10.44
CA THR A 538 -25.64 32.09 -11.22
C THR A 538 -24.43 31.70 -10.38
N ASP A 539 -24.45 32.03 -9.08
CA ASP A 539 -23.43 31.69 -8.08
C ASP A 539 -23.63 30.30 -7.47
N THR A 540 -24.71 29.60 -7.82
CA THR A 540 -25.01 28.25 -7.35
C THR A 540 -24.46 27.15 -8.28
N ASP A 541 -24.33 25.95 -7.75
CA ASP A 541 -23.81 24.74 -8.40
C ASP A 541 -24.55 24.33 -9.70
N GLY A 542 -25.82 24.70 -9.85
CA GLY A 542 -26.64 24.49 -11.05
C GLY A 542 -26.54 25.58 -12.13
N GLY A 543 -25.79 26.66 -11.88
CA GLY A 543 -25.57 27.74 -12.85
C GLY A 543 -26.85 28.48 -13.26
N LYS A 544 -26.99 28.78 -14.56
CA LYS A 544 -28.14 29.55 -15.10
C LYS A 544 -29.42 28.72 -15.29
N GLU A 545 -29.32 27.39 -15.29
CA GLU A 545 -30.40 26.50 -15.73
C GLU A 545 -31.17 25.86 -14.57
N CYS A 546 -30.53 25.66 -13.42
CA CYS A 546 -31.15 25.10 -12.22
C CYS A 546 -30.48 25.61 -10.94
N ASN A 547 -31.13 25.36 -9.81
CA ASN A 547 -30.58 25.63 -8.48
C ASN A 547 -30.69 24.34 -7.65
N ILE A 548 -29.62 23.94 -6.97
CA ILE A 548 -29.58 22.65 -6.26
C ILE A 548 -29.32 22.89 -4.77
N MET A 549 -30.03 22.14 -3.93
CA MET A 549 -29.80 22.10 -2.48
C MET A 549 -29.52 20.66 -2.06
N THR A 550 -28.54 20.48 -1.19
CA THR A 550 -28.22 19.17 -0.60
C THR A 550 -28.86 19.06 0.79
N VAL A 551 -29.65 18.02 1.00
CA VAL A 551 -30.20 17.69 2.32
C VAL A 551 -29.35 16.57 2.92
N VAL A 552 -28.75 16.86 4.07
CA VAL A 552 -27.90 15.93 4.83
C VAL A 552 -28.70 15.40 6.01
N ILE A 553 -28.87 14.09 6.06
CA ILE A 553 -29.50 13.37 7.16
C ILE A 553 -28.38 12.97 8.13
N GLU A 554 -28.32 13.67 9.27
CA GLU A 554 -27.30 13.46 10.29
C GLU A 554 -27.74 12.36 11.27
N ALA A 555 -26.97 11.28 11.32
CA ALA A 555 -27.06 10.30 12.40
C ALA A 555 -26.87 10.98 13.77
N ASP A 556 -27.63 10.59 14.80
CA ASP A 556 -27.63 11.18 16.14
C ASP A 556 -26.22 11.20 16.77
N ASN A 557 -25.49 12.28 16.50
CA ASN A 557 -24.13 12.51 16.94
C ASN A 557 -24.16 13.47 18.12
N LYS A 558 -24.54 12.97 19.29
CA LYS A 558 -24.12 13.58 20.57
C LYS A 558 -22.61 13.41 20.76
N ARG A 559 -21.80 14.11 19.96
CA ARG A 559 -20.41 14.54 20.24
C ARG A 559 -19.86 15.28 19.02
N HIS A 560 -19.42 16.53 19.25
CA HIS A 560 -18.57 17.23 18.30
C HIS A 560 -17.32 16.38 18.02
N HIS A 561 -17.15 15.95 16.77
CA HIS A 561 -15.93 15.28 16.35
C HIS A 561 -14.77 16.27 16.41
N THR A 562 -13.77 15.95 17.22
CA THR A 562 -12.48 16.63 17.28
C THR A 562 -11.78 16.51 15.91
N HIS A 563 -10.95 17.48 15.49
CA HIS A 563 -10.18 17.40 14.23
C HIS A 563 -9.44 16.05 14.04
N TRP A 564 -9.01 15.46 15.15
CA TRP A 564 -8.48 14.09 15.26
C TRP A 564 -9.45 13.00 14.78
N GLU A 565 -10.73 13.03 15.18
CA GLU A 565 -11.74 12.03 14.82
C GLU A 565 -12.10 12.14 13.34
N SER A 566 -12.16 13.37 12.80
CA SER A 566 -12.32 13.60 11.35
C SER A 566 -11.09 13.13 10.55
N PHE A 567 -9.88 13.28 11.09
CA PHE A 567 -8.67 12.73 10.47
C PHE A 567 -8.73 11.20 10.43
N MET A 568 -9.09 10.56 11.54
CA MET A 568 -9.17 9.10 11.63
C MET A 568 -10.25 8.46 10.76
N MET A 569 -11.43 9.08 10.67
CA MET A 569 -12.51 8.59 9.80
C MET A 569 -12.17 8.65 8.31
N LYS A 570 -11.20 9.49 7.90
CA LYS A 570 -10.69 9.54 6.51
C LYS A 570 -9.67 8.43 6.21
N PHE A 571 -9.24 7.69 7.22
CA PHE A 571 -8.38 6.52 7.04
C PHE A 571 -9.24 5.27 7.07
N ASN A 572 -9.45 4.70 5.88
CA ASN A 572 -9.90 3.32 5.78
C ASN A 572 -8.71 2.41 6.11
N PHE A 573 -8.58 1.99 7.36
CA PHE A 573 -7.51 1.05 7.76
C PHE A 573 -7.72 -0.34 7.16
N ASP A 574 -8.96 -0.69 6.79
CA ASP A 574 -9.30 -1.96 6.11
C ASP A 574 -8.72 -2.00 4.68
N GLU A 575 -8.53 -0.84 4.05
CA GLU A 575 -7.88 -0.70 2.74
C GLU A 575 -6.36 -1.01 2.79
N LEU A 576 -5.78 -1.03 4.00
CA LEU A 576 -4.38 -1.42 4.26
C LEU A 576 -4.27 -2.88 4.72
N GLU A 577 -5.37 -3.53 5.10
CA GLU A 577 -5.34 -4.94 5.50
C GLU A 577 -5.34 -5.84 4.27
N ILE A 578 -4.33 -6.71 4.17
CA ILE A 578 -4.29 -7.71 3.11
C ILE A 578 -5.25 -8.84 3.46
N GLY A 579 -6.36 -8.88 2.74
CA GLY A 579 -7.20 -10.06 2.70
C GLY A 579 -8.66 -9.71 2.54
N SER A 580 -9.42 -10.74 2.18
CA SER A 580 -10.86 -10.67 2.12
C SER A 580 -11.45 -10.91 3.50
N ALA A 581 -12.48 -10.17 3.88
CA ALA A 581 -13.29 -10.46 5.07
C ALA A 581 -14.24 -11.64 4.85
N ASN A 582 -14.74 -11.81 3.62
CA ASN A 582 -15.81 -12.76 3.30
C ASN A 582 -15.54 -13.55 2.01
N TRP A 583 -16.07 -14.79 1.91
CA TRP A 583 -15.96 -15.61 0.67
C TRP A 583 -16.61 -14.97 -0.55
N LYS A 584 -17.75 -14.28 -0.37
CA LYS A 584 -18.44 -13.61 -1.48
C LYS A 584 -17.51 -12.65 -2.22
N ASP A 585 -16.73 -11.89 -1.45
CA ASP A 585 -15.78 -10.93 -1.98
C ASP A 585 -14.60 -11.66 -2.64
N GLN A 586 -14.11 -12.77 -2.07
CA GLN A 586 -13.07 -13.60 -2.70
C GLN A 586 -13.47 -14.15 -4.07
N PHE A 587 -14.68 -14.69 -4.21
CA PHE A 587 -15.16 -15.23 -5.48
C PHE A 587 -15.42 -14.11 -6.49
N LYS A 588 -15.93 -12.96 -6.04
CA LYS A 588 -16.07 -11.78 -6.88
C LYS A 588 -14.70 -11.33 -7.40
N GLU A 589 -13.73 -11.17 -6.50
CA GLU A 589 -12.35 -10.79 -6.84
C GLU A 589 -11.66 -11.79 -7.78
N ALA A 590 -11.96 -13.08 -7.64
CA ALA A 590 -11.39 -14.13 -8.49
C ALA A 590 -11.92 -14.09 -9.92
N ILE A 591 -13.18 -13.69 -10.12
CA ILE A 591 -13.86 -13.72 -11.43
C ILE A 591 -13.57 -12.47 -12.27
N TYR A 592 -13.41 -11.30 -11.64
CA TYR A 592 -13.17 -10.05 -12.36
C TYR A 592 -11.66 -9.83 -12.59
N VAL A 593 -11.30 -9.34 -13.78
CA VAL A 593 -9.93 -8.85 -14.04
C VAL A 593 -9.72 -7.63 -13.14
N ALA A 594 -8.62 -7.61 -12.38
CA ALA A 594 -8.44 -6.62 -11.32
C ALA A 594 -9.59 -6.59 -10.28
N GLY A 595 -10.28 -7.71 -10.03
CA GLY A 595 -11.17 -7.86 -8.86
C GLY A 595 -12.50 -7.10 -8.86
N SER A 596 -12.73 -6.15 -9.77
CA SER A 596 -14.00 -5.43 -9.91
C SER A 596 -14.39 -5.19 -11.38
N ARG A 597 -15.69 -4.96 -11.62
CA ARG A 597 -16.22 -4.70 -12.97
C ARG A 597 -15.72 -3.38 -13.54
N GLU A 598 -15.54 -2.37 -12.69
CA GLU A 598 -15.03 -1.05 -13.08
C GLU A 598 -13.55 -1.12 -13.48
N GLU A 599 -12.74 -1.85 -12.72
CA GLU A 599 -11.30 -1.99 -12.99
C GLU A 599 -11.02 -2.90 -14.19
N GLN A 600 -11.85 -3.92 -14.40
CA GLN A 600 -11.80 -4.75 -15.60
C GLN A 600 -11.96 -3.93 -16.89
N ALA A 601 -12.75 -2.84 -16.86
CA ALA A 601 -12.92 -1.96 -18.01
C ALA A 601 -11.66 -1.12 -18.32
N ALA A 602 -10.80 -0.89 -17.33
CA ALA A 602 -9.54 -0.16 -17.46
C ALA A 602 -8.32 -1.08 -17.68
N SER A 603 -8.52 -2.39 -17.67
CA SER A 603 -7.44 -3.40 -17.72
C SER A 603 -6.84 -3.55 -19.11
N SER A 604 -5.54 -3.85 -19.18
CA SER A 604 -4.86 -4.10 -20.46
C SER A 604 -5.19 -5.48 -21.01
N TRP A 605 -4.99 -5.69 -22.31
CA TRP A 605 -5.18 -7.01 -22.93
C TRP A 605 -4.23 -8.07 -22.33
N THR A 606 -3.02 -7.68 -21.93
CA THR A 606 -2.08 -8.56 -21.22
C THR A 606 -2.63 -9.00 -19.87
N ASP A 607 -3.30 -8.11 -19.13
CA ASP A 607 -3.92 -8.45 -17.85
C ASP A 607 -5.07 -9.45 -18.04
N MET A 608 -5.85 -9.30 -19.12
CA MET A 608 -6.92 -10.24 -19.45
C MET A 608 -6.38 -11.64 -19.77
N VAL A 609 -5.29 -11.75 -20.54
CA VAL A 609 -4.68 -13.04 -20.88
C VAL A 609 -4.12 -13.72 -19.62
N LEU A 610 -3.37 -12.98 -18.81
CA LEU A 610 -2.83 -13.48 -17.54
C LEU A 610 -3.94 -13.88 -16.58
N HIS A 611 -5.04 -13.13 -16.54
CA HIS A 611 -6.21 -13.47 -15.75
C HIS A 611 -6.85 -14.79 -16.21
N VAL A 612 -7.03 -15.01 -17.52
CA VAL A 612 -7.61 -16.27 -18.03
C VAL A 612 -6.74 -17.49 -17.69
N ILE A 613 -5.42 -17.35 -17.79
CA ILE A 613 -4.46 -18.43 -17.45
C ILE A 613 -4.50 -18.76 -15.95
N SER A 614 -4.59 -17.73 -15.11
CA SER A 614 -4.60 -17.85 -13.65
C SER A 614 -5.99 -18.13 -13.04
N LEU A 615 -7.06 -17.94 -13.81
CA LEU A 615 -8.45 -18.06 -13.35
C LEU A 615 -8.75 -19.41 -12.65
N PRO A 616 -8.31 -20.58 -13.16
CA PRO A 616 -8.57 -21.83 -12.46
C PRO A 616 -7.93 -21.86 -11.07
N TRP A 617 -6.70 -21.36 -10.92
CA TRP A 617 -6.05 -21.23 -9.62
C TRP A 617 -6.78 -20.23 -8.72
N LYS A 618 -7.17 -19.07 -9.24
CA LYS A 618 -7.94 -18.07 -8.49
C LYS A 618 -9.25 -18.64 -7.94
N LEU A 619 -9.96 -19.45 -8.73
CA LEU A 619 -11.19 -20.11 -8.29
C LEU A 619 -10.94 -21.19 -7.24
N ILE A 620 -9.91 -22.02 -7.40
CA ILE A 620 -9.53 -23.04 -6.41
C ILE A 620 -9.14 -22.36 -5.08
N PHE A 621 -8.35 -21.29 -5.14
CA PHE A 621 -7.86 -20.60 -3.95
C PHE A 621 -8.87 -19.61 -3.34
N ALA A 622 -9.93 -19.23 -4.06
CA ALA A 622 -11.08 -18.52 -3.48
C ALA A 622 -11.84 -19.38 -2.45
N CYS A 623 -11.68 -20.71 -2.48
CA CYS A 623 -12.21 -21.60 -1.46
C CYS A 623 -11.44 -21.51 -0.13
N VAL A 624 -10.23 -20.96 -0.12
CA VAL A 624 -9.43 -20.76 1.11
C VAL A 624 -10.18 -19.81 2.04
N PRO A 625 -10.25 -20.12 3.36
CA PRO A 625 -10.94 -19.26 4.30
C PRO A 625 -10.45 -17.82 4.29
N PRO A 626 -11.36 -16.84 4.47
CA PRO A 626 -11.00 -15.43 4.63
C PRO A 626 -10.02 -15.25 5.80
N THR A 627 -9.13 -14.28 5.69
CA THR A 627 -8.05 -14.02 6.65
C THR A 627 -8.55 -13.57 8.01
N ASP A 628 -9.76 -13.01 8.11
CA ASP A 628 -10.33 -12.55 9.37
C ASP A 628 -10.77 -13.69 10.29
N TYR A 629 -10.95 -14.89 9.74
CA TYR A 629 -11.45 -16.02 10.49
C TYR A 629 -10.39 -16.53 11.47
N VAL A 630 -10.74 -16.60 12.75
CA VAL A 630 -9.87 -17.06 13.84
C VAL A 630 -8.53 -16.28 13.87
N GLY A 631 -8.58 -14.97 13.56
CA GLY A 631 -7.40 -14.10 13.58
C GLY A 631 -6.28 -14.51 12.62
N GLY A 632 -6.63 -15.12 11.47
CA GLY A 632 -5.72 -15.55 10.42
C GLY A 632 -5.34 -17.03 10.46
N TRP A 633 -5.49 -17.72 11.59
CA TRP A 633 -4.99 -19.09 11.76
C TRP A 633 -5.71 -20.13 10.88
N PHE A 634 -7.00 -19.95 10.61
CA PHE A 634 -7.74 -20.90 9.77
C PHE A 634 -7.29 -20.80 8.31
N CYS A 635 -7.15 -19.57 7.79
CA CYS A 635 -6.58 -19.31 6.48
C CYS A 635 -5.13 -19.85 6.38
N PHE A 636 -4.31 -19.64 7.42
CA PHE A 636 -2.91 -20.10 7.48
C PHE A 636 -2.79 -21.61 7.29
N ILE A 637 -3.58 -22.41 8.02
CA ILE A 637 -3.48 -23.88 7.95
C ILE A 637 -3.98 -24.40 6.59
N VAL A 638 -5.14 -23.90 6.12
CA VAL A 638 -5.72 -24.38 4.86
C VAL A 638 -4.85 -23.99 3.66
N SER A 639 -4.29 -22.79 3.65
CA SER A 639 -3.35 -22.38 2.60
C SER A 639 -2.06 -23.18 2.63
N LEU A 640 -1.52 -23.52 3.81
CA LEU A 640 -0.35 -24.39 3.94
C LEU A 640 -0.59 -25.80 3.35
N VAL A 641 -1.78 -26.37 3.57
CA VAL A 641 -2.18 -27.66 2.96
C VAL A 641 -2.24 -27.54 1.43
N MET A 642 -2.84 -26.47 0.90
CA MET A 642 -2.90 -26.23 -0.54
C MET A 642 -1.52 -26.02 -1.17
N ILE A 643 -0.60 -25.32 -0.49
CA ILE A 643 0.80 -25.22 -0.91
C ILE A 643 1.40 -26.63 -0.98
N GLY A 644 1.20 -27.47 0.05
CA GLY A 644 1.69 -28.84 0.08
C GLY A 644 1.19 -29.68 -1.11
N LEU A 645 -0.11 -29.65 -1.38
CA LEU A 645 -0.70 -30.34 -2.53
C LEU A 645 -0.11 -29.87 -3.87
N LEU A 646 0.03 -28.56 -4.04
CA LEU A 646 0.60 -27.99 -5.26
C LEU A 646 2.10 -28.32 -5.41
N THR A 647 2.85 -28.32 -4.30
CA THR A 647 4.27 -28.70 -4.31
C THR A 647 4.49 -30.16 -4.63
N ALA A 648 3.59 -31.05 -4.22
CA ALA A 648 3.62 -32.45 -4.63
C ALA A 648 3.45 -32.59 -6.15
N VAL A 649 2.51 -31.85 -6.74
CA VAL A 649 2.33 -31.80 -8.21
C VAL A 649 3.59 -31.27 -8.89
N ILE A 650 4.20 -30.20 -8.36
CA ILE A 650 5.46 -29.65 -8.91
C ILE A 650 6.58 -30.69 -8.83
N GLY A 651 6.70 -31.43 -7.72
CA GLY A 651 7.69 -32.49 -7.55
C GLY A 651 7.54 -33.58 -8.62
N ASP A 652 6.32 -34.05 -8.84
CA ASP A 652 6.03 -35.04 -9.89
C ASP A 652 6.35 -34.51 -11.29
N MET A 653 5.91 -33.27 -11.61
CA MET A 653 6.18 -32.64 -12.91
C MET A 653 7.67 -32.43 -13.15
N ALA A 654 8.42 -32.00 -12.13
CA ALA A 654 9.85 -31.77 -12.22
C ALA A 654 10.62 -33.08 -12.46
N ASN A 655 10.20 -34.18 -11.81
CA ASN A 655 10.79 -35.50 -12.04
C ASN A 655 10.48 -36.02 -13.46
N LEU A 656 9.22 -35.92 -13.91
CA LEU A 656 8.82 -36.33 -15.26
C LEU A 656 9.51 -35.50 -16.34
N LEU A 657 9.64 -34.19 -16.13
CA LEU A 657 10.38 -33.28 -17.00
C LEU A 657 11.87 -33.60 -17.02
N GLY A 658 12.48 -33.84 -15.86
CA GLY A 658 13.88 -34.26 -15.75
C GLY A 658 14.15 -35.51 -16.55
N CYS A 659 13.31 -36.54 -16.39
CA CYS A 659 13.37 -37.76 -17.20
C CYS A 659 13.20 -37.48 -18.71
N ALA A 660 12.26 -36.61 -19.10
CA ALA A 660 12.06 -36.26 -20.50
C ALA A 660 13.23 -35.45 -21.10
N MET A 661 13.92 -34.64 -20.29
CA MET A 661 15.08 -33.84 -20.69
C MET A 661 16.41 -34.59 -20.55
N ASP A 662 16.40 -35.79 -19.96
CA ASP A 662 17.62 -36.53 -19.59
C ASP A 662 18.51 -35.70 -18.64
N MET A 663 17.85 -35.04 -17.69
CA MET A 663 18.45 -34.22 -16.65
C MET A 663 18.27 -34.90 -15.29
N LYS A 664 19.36 -34.95 -14.51
CA LYS A 664 19.32 -35.47 -13.15
C LYS A 664 18.43 -34.62 -12.24
N ALA A 665 17.78 -35.26 -11.27
CA ALA A 665 16.90 -34.58 -10.32
C ALA A 665 17.56 -33.39 -9.59
N PRO A 666 18.81 -33.47 -9.08
CA PRO A 666 19.49 -32.31 -8.50
C PRO A 666 19.62 -31.12 -9.45
N ILE A 667 19.88 -31.37 -10.74
CA ILE A 667 20.05 -30.31 -11.74
C ILE A 667 18.69 -29.68 -12.07
N CYS A 668 17.65 -30.50 -12.25
CA CYS A 668 16.28 -30.03 -12.45
C CYS A 668 15.81 -29.17 -11.25
N ALA A 669 16.09 -29.63 -10.03
CA ALA A 669 15.82 -28.88 -8.81
C ALA A 669 16.50 -27.51 -8.77
N VAL A 670 17.81 -27.45 -9.00
CA VAL A 670 18.58 -26.18 -8.90
C VAL A 670 18.23 -25.20 -10.01
N THR A 671 17.92 -25.67 -11.22
CA THR A 671 17.75 -24.79 -12.40
C THR A 671 16.32 -24.40 -12.67
N ILE A 672 15.36 -25.30 -12.43
CA ILE A 672 13.95 -25.11 -12.82
C ILE A 672 13.09 -24.89 -11.57
N VAL A 673 13.12 -25.81 -10.62
CA VAL A 673 12.22 -25.77 -9.45
C VAL A 673 12.58 -24.62 -8.52
N ALA A 674 13.85 -24.52 -8.12
CA ALA A 674 14.34 -23.46 -7.24
C ALA A 674 14.11 -22.06 -7.80
N LEU A 675 14.29 -21.88 -9.11
CA LEU A 675 14.02 -20.60 -9.78
C LEU A 675 12.52 -20.28 -9.71
N GLY A 676 11.67 -21.24 -10.07
CA GLY A 676 10.22 -21.07 -10.12
C GLY A 676 9.60 -20.71 -8.76
N THR A 677 9.98 -21.42 -7.70
CA THR A 677 9.46 -21.16 -6.35
C THR A 677 9.95 -19.83 -5.77
N SER A 678 11.09 -19.31 -6.25
CA SER A 678 11.69 -18.04 -5.80
C SER A 678 11.21 -16.81 -6.58
N LEU A 679 10.43 -16.97 -7.66
CA LEU A 679 9.92 -15.84 -8.46
C LEU A 679 9.05 -14.87 -7.64
N PRO A 680 8.07 -15.32 -6.82
CA PRO A 680 7.28 -14.42 -5.99
C PRO A 680 8.14 -13.59 -5.02
N ASP A 681 9.20 -14.19 -4.46
CA ASP A 681 10.12 -13.48 -3.58
C ASP A 681 11.00 -12.47 -4.31
N THR A 682 11.31 -12.72 -5.58
CA THR A 682 12.06 -11.79 -6.43
C THR A 682 11.30 -10.49 -6.61
N PHE A 683 10.04 -10.58 -7.05
CA PHE A 683 9.21 -9.41 -7.29
C PHE A 683 8.80 -8.72 -5.97
N ALA A 684 8.57 -9.47 -4.90
CA ALA A 684 8.33 -8.90 -3.58
C ALA A 684 9.51 -8.06 -3.09
N SER A 685 10.74 -8.60 -3.19
CA SER A 685 11.96 -7.91 -2.76
C SER A 685 12.28 -6.71 -3.65
N GLN A 686 12.03 -6.82 -4.95
CA GLN A 686 12.14 -5.71 -5.90
C GLN A 686 11.19 -4.56 -5.53
N THR A 687 9.92 -4.87 -5.29
CA THR A 687 8.89 -3.90 -4.92
C THR A 687 9.24 -3.23 -3.59
N ALA A 688 9.68 -4.01 -2.60
CA ALA A 688 10.17 -3.49 -1.33
C ALA A 688 11.38 -2.55 -1.53
N ALA A 689 12.33 -2.89 -2.39
CA ALA A 689 13.49 -2.04 -2.69
C ALA A 689 13.09 -0.68 -3.32
N GLN A 690 12.01 -0.65 -4.11
CA GLN A 690 11.51 0.56 -4.77
C GLN A 690 10.67 1.43 -3.82
N GLN A 691 9.75 0.81 -3.08
CA GLN A 691 8.75 1.49 -2.27
C GLN A 691 9.27 1.87 -0.88
N ASP A 692 10.09 1.03 -0.24
CA ASP A 692 10.58 1.30 1.11
C ASP A 692 11.74 2.30 1.10
N THR A 693 11.94 2.99 2.23
CA THR A 693 13.04 3.97 2.38
C THR A 693 14.38 3.34 2.80
N THR A 694 14.36 2.07 3.21
CA THR A 694 15.54 1.31 3.66
C THR A 694 15.63 -0.04 2.95
N ALA A 695 16.79 -0.69 3.04
CA ALA A 695 17.03 -1.99 2.40
C ALA A 695 16.71 -3.20 3.30
N ASP A 696 16.17 -2.98 4.51
CA ASP A 696 15.96 -4.04 5.51
C ASP A 696 14.93 -5.09 5.02
N ASN A 697 13.83 -4.64 4.41
CA ASN A 697 12.77 -5.52 3.91
C ASN A 697 13.11 -6.23 2.58
N SER A 698 14.10 -5.74 1.84
CA SER A 698 14.57 -6.37 0.60
C SER A 698 15.71 -7.36 0.90
N ILE A 699 16.87 -6.87 1.34
CA ILE A 699 18.06 -7.73 1.55
C ILE A 699 18.00 -8.49 2.89
N GLY A 700 17.59 -7.83 3.97
CA GLY A 700 17.56 -8.46 5.30
C GLY A 700 16.73 -9.74 5.32
N ASN A 701 15.59 -9.71 4.62
CA ASN A 701 14.69 -10.84 4.47
C ASN A 701 15.28 -11.98 3.62
N VAL A 702 16.09 -11.70 2.60
CA VAL A 702 16.80 -12.72 1.81
C VAL A 702 17.74 -13.54 2.71
N THR A 703 18.56 -12.87 3.53
CA THR A 703 19.49 -13.57 4.44
C THR A 703 18.76 -14.38 5.53
N GLY A 704 17.64 -13.86 6.03
CA GLY A 704 16.78 -14.57 6.97
C GLY A 704 16.16 -15.83 6.37
N SER A 705 15.53 -15.71 5.20
CA SER A 705 14.92 -16.84 4.48
C SER A 705 15.95 -17.90 4.13
N ASN A 706 17.16 -17.53 3.68
CA ASN A 706 18.23 -18.47 3.39
C ASN A 706 18.65 -19.32 4.60
N SER A 707 18.60 -18.74 5.81
CA SER A 707 18.89 -19.45 7.04
C SER A 707 17.76 -20.42 7.41
N VAL A 708 16.50 -19.96 7.28
CA VAL A 708 15.31 -20.77 7.54
C VAL A 708 15.20 -21.95 6.57
N ASN A 709 15.54 -21.76 5.30
CA ASN A 709 15.61 -22.80 4.28
C ASN A 709 16.44 -24.01 4.75
N VAL A 710 17.58 -23.78 5.39
CA VAL A 710 18.43 -24.87 5.87
C VAL A 710 17.96 -25.38 7.24
N PHE A 711 17.86 -24.50 8.24
CA PHE A 711 17.58 -24.94 9.60
C PHE A 711 16.20 -25.57 9.75
N LEU A 712 15.20 -25.00 9.09
CA LEU A 712 13.86 -25.56 9.09
C LEU A 712 13.65 -26.51 7.90
N GLY A 713 14.04 -26.11 6.69
CA GLY A 713 13.75 -26.88 5.48
C GLY A 713 14.56 -28.16 5.30
N LEU A 714 15.80 -28.24 5.78
CA LEU A 714 16.56 -29.50 5.84
C LEU A 714 16.56 -30.08 7.24
N GLY A 715 16.72 -29.22 8.26
CA GLY A 715 16.79 -29.67 9.66
C GLY A 715 15.54 -30.42 10.12
N LEU A 716 14.33 -29.97 9.75
CA LEU A 716 13.09 -30.66 10.13
C LEU A 716 12.94 -32.03 9.42
N PRO A 717 13.01 -32.15 8.08
CA PRO A 717 12.98 -33.45 7.42
C PRO A 717 14.09 -34.38 7.91
N TRP A 718 15.32 -33.91 8.02
CA TRP A 718 16.45 -34.75 8.42
C TRP A 718 16.35 -35.20 9.87
N MET A 719 15.84 -34.35 10.77
CA MET A 719 15.51 -34.76 12.13
C MET A 719 14.46 -35.87 12.13
N ILE A 720 13.38 -35.73 11.36
CA ILE A 720 12.31 -36.74 11.26
C ILE A 720 12.87 -38.05 10.68
N GLY A 721 13.62 -37.99 9.58
CA GLY A 721 14.24 -39.15 8.93
C GLY A 721 15.25 -39.86 9.84
N ALA A 722 16.09 -39.11 10.55
CA ALA A 722 17.04 -39.67 11.51
C ALA A 722 16.34 -40.35 12.69
N ILE A 723 15.27 -39.76 13.23
CA ILE A 723 14.47 -40.37 14.30
C ILE A 723 13.81 -41.67 13.79
N TYR A 724 13.25 -41.65 12.58
CA TYR A 724 12.65 -42.84 11.97
C TYR A 724 13.66 -43.98 11.85
N TRP A 725 14.82 -43.75 11.23
CA TRP A 725 15.83 -44.80 11.05
C TRP A 725 16.53 -45.22 12.34
N ALA A 726 16.61 -44.34 13.35
CA ALA A 726 17.07 -44.72 14.67
C ALA A 726 16.11 -45.70 15.39
N VAL A 727 14.81 -45.66 15.06
CA VAL A 727 13.79 -46.56 15.65
C VAL A 727 13.59 -47.81 14.79
N GLU A 728 13.40 -47.63 13.49
CA GLU A 728 13.09 -48.73 12.56
C GLU A 728 14.36 -49.48 12.11
N GLY A 729 15.42 -48.74 11.78
CA GLY A 729 16.70 -49.30 11.34
C GLY A 729 17.44 -50.07 12.43
N ALA A 730 17.16 -49.78 13.71
CA ALA A 730 17.71 -50.52 14.85
C ALA A 730 17.14 -51.95 14.99
N LYS A 731 16.03 -52.28 14.33
CA LYS A 731 15.43 -53.62 14.41
C LYS A 731 16.24 -54.62 13.58
N PRO A 732 16.62 -55.79 14.15
CA PRO A 732 17.34 -56.83 13.40
C PRO A 732 16.54 -57.31 12.19
N GLY A 733 17.15 -57.32 11.00
CA GLY A 733 16.49 -57.73 9.76
C GLY A 733 15.55 -56.66 9.16
N SER A 734 15.67 -55.40 9.57
CA SER A 734 14.98 -54.29 8.91
C SER A 734 15.54 -54.03 7.51
N GLU A 735 14.74 -53.35 6.67
CA GLU A 735 15.12 -52.90 5.32
C GLU A 735 16.48 -52.16 5.31
N TRP A 736 16.83 -51.53 6.44
CA TRP A 736 18.11 -50.84 6.61
C TRP A 736 19.33 -51.74 6.39
N TYR A 737 19.31 -52.93 6.99
CA TYR A 737 20.43 -53.88 6.92
C TYR A 737 20.59 -54.47 5.53
N GLU A 738 19.47 -54.68 4.82
CA GLU A 738 19.47 -55.21 3.45
C GLU A 738 20.00 -54.18 2.46
N ARG A 739 19.65 -52.90 2.66
CA ARG A 739 19.95 -51.82 1.72
C ARG A 739 21.35 -51.24 1.85
N TYR A 740 21.93 -51.22 3.05
CA TYR A 740 23.25 -50.62 3.31
C TYR A 740 24.20 -51.54 4.07
N PRO A 741 24.54 -52.72 3.52
CA PRO A 741 25.34 -53.72 4.22
C PRO A 741 26.74 -53.20 4.61
N GLU A 742 27.35 -52.31 3.81
CA GLU A 742 28.64 -51.70 4.14
C GLU A 742 28.60 -50.73 5.33
N LEU A 743 27.45 -50.12 5.63
CA LEU A 743 27.31 -49.13 6.70
C LEU A 743 26.86 -49.73 8.03
N VAL A 744 26.38 -50.97 8.03
CA VAL A 744 25.94 -51.69 9.25
C VAL A 744 27.04 -51.75 10.31
N GLN A 745 28.30 -51.93 9.92
CA GLN A 745 29.40 -52.00 10.88
C GLN A 745 29.65 -50.66 11.59
N ARG A 746 29.43 -49.55 10.88
CA ARG A 746 29.68 -48.19 11.38
C ARG A 746 28.47 -47.62 12.12
N TYR A 747 27.26 -47.98 11.68
CA TYR A 747 25.98 -47.51 12.22
C TYR A 747 25.06 -48.70 12.53
N PRO A 748 25.35 -49.49 13.58
CA PRO A 748 24.59 -50.71 13.89
C PRO A 748 23.18 -50.44 14.41
N GLN A 749 22.84 -49.19 14.74
CA GLN A 749 21.49 -48.79 15.14
C GLN A 749 20.69 -48.12 14.01
N GLY A 750 21.22 -48.16 12.78
CA GLY A 750 20.67 -47.40 11.67
C GLY A 750 21.16 -45.95 11.63
N GLY A 751 20.96 -45.30 10.48
CA GLY A 751 21.31 -43.89 10.28
C GLY A 751 20.58 -43.33 9.08
N PHE A 752 20.24 -42.05 9.09
CA PHE A 752 19.61 -41.43 7.92
C PHE A 752 20.67 -41.03 6.91
N ILE A 753 20.65 -41.68 5.74
CA ILE A 753 21.70 -41.50 4.73
C ILE A 753 21.35 -40.37 3.79
N VAL A 754 22.29 -39.42 3.69
CA VAL A 754 22.22 -38.24 2.84
C VAL A 754 23.54 -38.19 2.08
N LYS A 755 23.54 -38.69 0.84
CA LYS A 755 24.74 -38.73 0.01
C LYS A 755 25.25 -37.32 -0.28
N SER A 756 26.51 -37.07 0.05
CA SER A 756 27.16 -35.76 -0.09
C SER A 756 27.62 -35.46 -1.52
N ASP A 757 27.66 -36.47 -2.39
CA ASP A 757 28.44 -36.48 -3.65
C ASP A 757 28.09 -35.35 -4.66
N GLY A 758 26.92 -34.70 -4.56
CA GLY A 758 26.60 -33.47 -5.32
C GLY A 758 26.27 -32.24 -4.47
N LEU A 759 25.79 -32.47 -3.24
CA LEU A 759 25.35 -31.42 -2.32
C LEU A 759 26.55 -30.69 -1.72
N GLY A 760 27.60 -31.42 -1.32
CA GLY A 760 28.79 -30.84 -0.68
C GLY A 760 29.52 -29.82 -1.57
N LEU A 761 29.73 -30.16 -2.85
CA LEU A 761 30.37 -29.24 -3.78
C LEU A 761 29.51 -27.99 -4.02
N SER A 762 28.22 -28.16 -4.29
CA SER A 762 27.29 -27.06 -4.54
C SER A 762 27.24 -26.10 -3.35
N VAL A 763 27.16 -26.64 -2.14
CA VAL A 763 27.18 -25.87 -0.88
C VAL A 763 28.52 -25.15 -0.69
N GLY A 764 29.64 -25.77 -1.04
CA GLY A 764 30.97 -25.15 -0.98
C GLY A 764 31.10 -23.95 -1.94
N VAL A 765 30.67 -24.12 -3.20
CA VAL A 765 30.68 -23.07 -4.23
C VAL A 765 29.77 -21.91 -3.82
N PHE A 766 28.56 -22.23 -3.36
CA PHE A 766 27.63 -21.23 -2.83
C PHE A 766 28.25 -20.45 -1.67
N SER A 767 28.88 -21.13 -0.71
CA SER A 767 29.48 -20.50 0.47
C SER A 767 30.60 -19.52 0.08
N GLY A 768 31.45 -19.90 -0.89
CA GLY A 768 32.48 -19.00 -1.43
C GLY A 768 31.90 -17.77 -2.11
N CYS A 769 30.91 -17.96 -2.98
CA CYS A 769 30.23 -16.84 -3.67
C CYS A 769 29.44 -15.96 -2.70
N CYS A 770 28.88 -16.54 -1.63
CA CYS A 770 28.16 -15.83 -0.57
C CYS A 770 29.07 -14.85 0.17
N VAL A 771 30.28 -15.28 0.56
CA VAL A 771 31.29 -14.40 1.19
C VAL A 771 31.65 -13.22 0.28
N LEU A 772 31.85 -13.49 -1.02
CA LEU A 772 32.14 -12.44 -2.00
C LEU A 772 30.95 -11.48 -2.18
N CYS A 773 29.72 -12.00 -2.26
CA CYS A 773 28.50 -11.20 -2.36
C CYS A 773 28.32 -10.25 -1.17
N LEU A 774 28.41 -10.78 0.06
CA LEU A 774 28.32 -9.97 1.28
C LEU A 774 29.47 -8.97 1.38
N GLY A 775 30.68 -9.35 0.95
CA GLY A 775 31.83 -8.45 0.85
C GLY A 775 31.61 -7.29 -0.12
N ILE A 776 31.01 -7.54 -1.28
CA ILE A 776 30.65 -6.50 -2.25
C ILE A 776 29.58 -5.56 -1.67
N LEU A 777 28.57 -6.07 -0.98
CA LEU A 777 27.57 -5.23 -0.31
C LEU A 777 28.20 -4.33 0.76
N ALA A 778 29.11 -4.89 1.56
CA ALA A 778 29.87 -4.13 2.56
C ALA A 778 30.76 -3.05 1.90
N LEU A 779 31.45 -3.37 0.80
CA LEU A 779 32.25 -2.43 0.03
C LEU A 779 31.39 -1.31 -0.55
N ARG A 780 30.22 -1.64 -1.11
CA ARG A 780 29.27 -0.65 -1.64
C ARG A 780 28.80 0.32 -0.57
N ARG A 781 28.55 -0.16 0.65
CA ARG A 781 28.23 0.70 1.80
C ARG A 781 29.35 1.70 2.08
N GLN A 782 30.62 1.30 1.96
CA GLN A 782 31.77 2.19 2.17
C GLN A 782 31.98 3.18 1.02
N VAL A 783 31.83 2.74 -0.23
CA VAL A 783 32.12 3.56 -1.42
C VAL A 783 30.96 4.49 -1.78
N TYR A 784 29.73 4.00 -1.74
CA TYR A 784 28.54 4.72 -2.19
C TYR A 784 27.61 5.16 -1.05
N GLY A 785 27.94 4.81 0.20
CA GLY A 785 27.11 5.12 1.37
C GLY A 785 25.82 4.27 1.49
N ALA A 786 25.66 3.26 0.64
CA ALA A 786 24.46 2.43 0.56
C ALA A 786 24.73 1.07 -0.09
N GLU A 787 23.93 0.06 0.26
CA GLU A 787 23.97 -1.26 -0.35
C GLU A 787 23.28 -1.29 -1.73
N LEU A 788 22.09 -0.68 -1.83
CA LEU A 788 21.27 -0.70 -3.06
C LEU A 788 21.33 0.64 -3.81
N GLY A 789 21.23 0.58 -5.14
CA GLY A 789 21.18 1.75 -6.02
C GLY A 789 22.55 2.38 -6.30
N GLY A 790 22.58 3.71 -6.36
CA GLY A 790 23.79 4.49 -6.66
C GLY A 790 23.96 4.81 -8.16
N PRO A 791 25.17 5.20 -8.60
CA PRO A 791 25.43 5.57 -9.98
C PRO A 791 25.06 4.45 -10.96
N THR A 792 24.52 4.80 -12.14
CA THR A 792 24.00 3.85 -13.13
C THR A 792 25.01 2.77 -13.51
N SER A 793 26.27 3.15 -13.73
CA SER A 793 27.35 2.19 -14.02
C SER A 793 27.61 1.23 -12.87
N ALA A 794 27.64 1.74 -11.63
CA ALA A 794 27.93 0.94 -10.43
C ALA A 794 26.80 -0.03 -10.09
N LYS A 795 25.52 0.38 -10.23
CA LYS A 795 24.37 -0.51 -9.97
C LYS A 795 24.33 -1.66 -10.96
N TRP A 796 24.49 -1.38 -12.25
CA TRP A 796 24.45 -2.43 -13.29
C TRP A 796 25.69 -3.33 -13.25
N ALA A 797 26.87 -2.79 -12.96
CA ALA A 797 28.07 -3.60 -12.76
C ALA A 797 27.92 -4.57 -11.58
N THR A 798 27.36 -4.11 -10.47
CA THR A 798 27.11 -4.97 -9.30
C THR A 798 26.06 -6.05 -9.61
N ALA A 799 24.95 -5.66 -10.23
CA ALA A 799 23.91 -6.60 -10.63
C ALA A 799 24.45 -7.68 -11.58
N PHE A 800 25.27 -7.30 -12.57
CA PHE A 800 25.93 -8.23 -13.48
C PHE A 800 26.84 -9.22 -12.74
N VAL A 801 27.67 -8.75 -11.80
CA VAL A 801 28.56 -9.62 -11.00
C VAL A 801 27.77 -10.62 -10.17
N PHE A 802 26.65 -10.20 -9.56
CA PHE A 802 25.82 -11.10 -8.77
C PHE A 802 25.10 -12.14 -9.64
N VAL A 803 24.55 -11.75 -10.79
CA VAL A 803 23.99 -12.73 -11.75
C VAL A 803 25.07 -13.70 -12.23
N LEU A 804 26.31 -13.21 -12.47
CA LEU A 804 27.43 -14.05 -12.83
C LEU A 804 27.77 -15.08 -11.74
N PHE A 805 27.72 -14.71 -10.45
CA PHE A 805 27.90 -15.68 -9.35
C PHE A 805 26.86 -16.80 -9.40
N TRP A 806 25.60 -16.48 -9.70
CA TRP A 806 24.57 -17.50 -9.87
C TRP A 806 24.83 -18.40 -11.08
N VAL A 807 25.21 -17.84 -12.23
CA VAL A 807 25.58 -18.62 -13.43
C VAL A 807 26.78 -19.53 -13.15
N VAL A 808 27.81 -19.04 -12.46
CA VAL A 808 28.99 -19.83 -12.05
C VAL A 808 28.58 -20.95 -11.12
N TYR A 809 27.75 -20.66 -10.10
CA TYR A 809 27.21 -21.66 -9.20
C TYR A 809 26.48 -22.78 -9.96
N VAL A 810 25.52 -22.43 -10.82
CA VAL A 810 24.76 -23.41 -11.63
C VAL A 810 25.70 -24.21 -12.54
N SER A 811 26.63 -23.55 -13.22
CA SER A 811 27.56 -24.21 -14.16
C SER A 811 28.45 -25.22 -13.45
N ILE A 812 29.02 -24.86 -12.29
CA ILE A 812 29.87 -25.76 -11.51
C ILE A 812 29.03 -26.91 -10.93
N SER A 813 27.83 -26.64 -10.42
CA SER A 813 26.91 -27.67 -9.93
C SER A 813 26.50 -28.65 -11.03
N ILE A 814 26.38 -28.22 -12.28
CA ILE A 814 26.10 -29.11 -13.43
C ILE A 814 27.34 -29.93 -13.81
N VAL A 815 28.49 -29.28 -14.02
CA VAL A 815 29.70 -29.93 -14.53
C VAL A 815 30.26 -30.98 -13.58
N PHE A 816 30.16 -30.71 -12.28
CA PHE A 816 30.72 -31.58 -11.24
C PHE A 816 29.63 -32.34 -10.47
N SER A 817 28.39 -32.37 -10.98
CA SER A 817 27.42 -33.34 -10.49
C SER A 817 27.94 -34.74 -10.88
N PRO A 818 28.22 -35.64 -9.92
CA PRO A 818 28.79 -36.95 -10.20
C PRO A 818 27.87 -37.74 -11.12
N ASN A 819 28.47 -38.47 -12.08
CA ASN A 819 27.79 -39.36 -13.02
C ASN A 819 27.05 -40.51 -12.34
#